data_AF-A0A2C9V2U5-F1
#
_entry.id   AF-A0A2C9V2U5-F1
#
_cell.length_a   1.000
_cell.length_b   1.000
_cell.length_c   1.000
_cell.angle_alpha   90.00
_cell.angle_beta   90.00
_cell.angle_gamma   90.00
#
_symmetry.space_group_name_H-M   'P 1'
#
loop_
_entity.id
_entity.type
_entity.pdbx_description
1 polymer ?
#
loop_
_entity_poly.entity_id
_entity_poly.type
_entity_poly.pdbx_seq_one_letter_code
_entity_poly.pdbx_strand_id
1 'polypeptide(L)'
;MRSILFTLSSTLPFSFPSLNLKSKSFIFLRSSPLFLALPRSSSLSISYLIMPQRRGGLKEKQWKLKPSPDQSSPCGQGASVAAVTDRIGGLSIAESSGQSNVASSVTAPFSNAPVANQDNLQGQKAIWKPKSYGTVSGASTVEVENVPSNGMPVDVQSSASGTDAVAAQKSSVTLSKFFKGNLLENFVVDNSTYSQAQIRATFYPKFENEKSDQEIRIRMIEMVSKGLATLEVTLKHSGSLFMYAGHKGGAYAKNSFGNIYTAVGVFVLGRMFHEAWGTAAAKKQAEFNEFLEENRMCISMELVTAVLGDHGQRPREDYVVVTAVTELGNGKPKFYSTPEVIAFCRKWRLPTNHVWLFSTRKSVTSFFAAYDALCEEGTATTVCRALDEVADISVPGSKDHIKVQGEILEGLVARVVSPDSSKHMENVLREYHPPPAEGADLNLGSSLREICAANRADEKQQIKALLQSIGSSFCPDNSDWFGVEVGGTHSRNADRSVVSKFLQAHPADYSTKKLQEMVRLLRERRFPTAFKCYHNFQKIDSVSNDNLFYKMVIHVHSDSGFRRYQKEMRHKPGLWPLYRGFFVDINLFKGNKERAAEIAKNNNKMEANINGNDAVSAKDGIADEDANLMIKLKFLTYKLRTFLIRNGLSILFKDGPSAYKAYYLRQMKIWGTSAGKQRELSKMLDEWAVYIRRKHGRKQLSSSIYLSEAEPFLEQYASRSLENQALIGSAGSLVRAEDFLAIIEGDRDEEGDLETEREVAPPSPVPSVKDTVQKNEGLIVFFPGIPGCAKSALCKELLNAPGGLGDDRPVHSLMGDLIKGRYWQKVAEERRRKPYSIVLADKNAPNEEVWRQIEDMCRSTRASAVPVIPDSEGTDSNPFSLDSLSVFIFRVLQRVNHPGNLDKASPNAGYVLLMFYHLYDGKSQKEFESELIERFGSLVKMPLLKSDRSPLPDPVRLILEEGINLYRLHTNRHGRLESTKGSFAKEWANWEKRLREVLFSNAEYLNSIQVPFESAVKHVLEQLRKIAKGEYTTPIIEKRKLGTIVFAAINLPVAEISSSLNNLAQKNPKVEAFLQDKNMELNLKKAHLTLAHKKSHGVTAVASYGLFLNQKVPVELTALLFTDKMAALEAKPGSVDGEKVVSKNQWPHVTIWTGEGVAPKEANALPQLFSEGNATRVEISPPIIISGTVEFY
;
A
#
# COMPACT_ATOMS: atom_id res chain seq x y z
N MET A 1 46.06 -46.70 -9.36
CA MET A 1 46.27 -48.03 -9.96
C MET A 1 45.23 -48.18 -11.08
N ARG A 2 45.60 -48.54 -12.33
CA ARG A 2 45.38 -49.88 -12.96
C ARG A 2 43.96 -50.43 -12.74
N SER A 3 43.14 -50.81 -13.73
CA SER A 3 43.25 -50.97 -15.21
C SER A 3 41.81 -50.89 -15.83
N ILE A 4 41.51 -50.52 -17.10
CA ILE A 4 41.84 -51.11 -18.44
C ILE A 4 41.28 -52.56 -18.54
N LEU A 5 40.47 -53.05 -19.52
CA LEU A 5 40.15 -52.82 -20.96
C LEU A 5 38.61 -52.64 -21.21
N PHE A 6 38.05 -52.03 -22.28
CA PHE A 6 38.02 -52.33 -23.76
C PHE A 6 37.16 -53.58 -24.14
N THR A 7 36.44 -53.70 -25.29
CA THR A 7 36.28 -52.83 -26.49
C THR A 7 34.79 -52.82 -26.99
N LEU A 8 34.28 -52.91 -28.25
CA LEU A 8 34.77 -53.13 -29.65
C LEU A 8 33.71 -52.64 -30.70
N SER A 9 34.14 -51.97 -31.80
CA SER A 9 33.48 -51.83 -33.15
C SER A 9 32.07 -51.19 -33.30
N SER A 10 31.71 -50.46 -34.38
CA SER A 10 32.36 -49.87 -35.59
C SER A 10 31.26 -49.11 -36.41
N THR A 11 31.44 -48.20 -37.40
CA THR A 11 32.58 -47.58 -38.12
C THR A 11 32.10 -46.24 -38.79
N LEU A 12 32.96 -45.53 -39.52
CA LEU A 12 32.61 -44.39 -40.43
C LEU A 12 32.56 -44.84 -41.91
N PRO A 13 31.91 -44.05 -42.81
CA PRO A 13 32.71 -43.27 -43.78
C PRO A 13 32.16 -41.89 -44.22
N PHE A 14 33.09 -40.96 -44.48
CA PHE A 14 33.12 -39.88 -45.49
C PHE A 14 31.85 -39.06 -45.88
N SER A 15 31.95 -37.71 -45.82
CA SER A 15 32.16 -36.86 -47.03
C SER A 15 32.06 -35.34 -46.75
N PHE A 16 33.04 -34.56 -47.22
CA PHE A 16 32.95 -33.12 -47.46
C PHE A 16 33.17 -32.85 -48.97
N PRO A 17 32.44 -31.89 -49.57
CA PRO A 17 32.93 -31.14 -50.72
C PRO A 17 33.08 -29.64 -50.39
N SER A 18 33.92 -28.94 -51.14
CA SER A 18 34.20 -27.51 -50.99
C SER A 18 34.29 -26.81 -52.36
N LEU A 19 34.27 -25.47 -52.36
CA LEU A 19 34.40 -24.58 -53.53
C LEU A 19 33.16 -24.62 -54.47
N ASN A 20 32.73 -23.53 -55.11
CA ASN A 20 33.55 -22.48 -55.71
C ASN A 20 32.84 -21.11 -55.88
N LEU A 21 33.61 -20.12 -56.34
CA LEU A 21 33.26 -18.71 -56.59
C LEU A 21 31.93 -18.43 -57.31
N LYS A 22 31.29 -17.31 -56.92
CA LYS A 22 31.14 -16.15 -57.83
C LYS A 22 30.89 -14.82 -57.10
N SER A 23 31.84 -13.89 -57.22
CA SER A 23 31.63 -12.48 -56.93
C SER A 23 30.90 -11.79 -58.10
N LYS A 24 29.97 -10.90 -57.78
CA LYS A 24 29.54 -9.79 -58.65
C LYS A 24 29.22 -8.56 -57.81
N SER A 25 30.23 -7.72 -57.57
CA SER A 25 30.00 -6.32 -57.20
C SER A 25 29.32 -5.59 -58.35
N PHE A 26 28.33 -4.75 -58.06
CA PHE A 26 27.98 -3.63 -58.94
C PHE A 26 27.66 -2.38 -58.13
N ILE A 27 28.15 -1.24 -58.64
CA ILE A 27 28.16 0.07 -57.98
C ILE A 27 27.10 0.95 -58.62
N PHE A 28 26.21 1.54 -57.82
CA PHE A 28 25.58 2.82 -58.13
C PHE A 28 25.50 3.62 -56.81
N LEU A 29 26.39 4.58 -56.55
CA LEU A 29 26.55 5.93 -57.13
C LEU A 29 25.82 7.00 -56.31
N ARG A 30 26.61 7.86 -55.65
CA ARG A 30 26.17 9.20 -55.27
C ARG A 30 25.80 9.97 -56.54
N SER A 31 24.65 10.64 -56.54
CA SER A 31 24.39 11.74 -57.47
C SER A 31 23.48 12.79 -56.82
N SER A 32 23.94 14.04 -56.80
CA SER A 32 23.12 15.23 -56.55
C SER A 32 22.56 15.73 -57.88
N PRO A 33 21.43 16.46 -57.85
CA PRO A 33 21.49 17.87 -58.24
C PRO A 33 20.94 18.75 -57.10
N LEU A 34 21.52 19.91 -56.74
CA LEU A 34 21.99 21.07 -57.51
C LEU A 34 20.85 21.97 -58.04
N PHE A 35 20.56 23.01 -57.22
CA PHE A 35 20.09 24.37 -57.54
C PHE A 35 19.02 24.62 -58.61
N LEU A 36 18.00 25.40 -58.22
CA LEU A 36 17.80 26.73 -58.85
C LEU A 36 17.32 27.77 -57.83
N ALA A 37 17.83 28.99 -57.97
CA ALA A 37 18.05 29.97 -56.92
C ALA A 37 16.95 31.06 -56.75
N LEU A 38 17.18 31.92 -55.75
CA LEU A 38 16.82 33.36 -55.72
C LEU A 38 15.36 33.73 -55.31
N PRO A 39 15.12 34.96 -54.76
CA PRO A 39 14.75 35.03 -53.34
C PRO A 39 13.59 35.99 -53.02
N ARG A 40 13.32 36.19 -51.72
CA ARG A 40 13.14 37.56 -51.20
C ARG A 40 13.56 37.74 -49.74
N SER A 41 14.30 38.80 -49.49
CA SER A 41 14.79 39.24 -48.19
C SER A 41 13.89 40.32 -47.60
N SER A 42 13.62 40.27 -46.29
CA SER A 42 13.28 41.45 -45.50
C SER A 42 13.65 41.25 -44.03
N SER A 43 14.89 41.63 -43.69
CA SER A 43 15.29 41.91 -42.31
C SER A 43 14.63 43.20 -41.82
N LEU A 44 14.13 43.22 -40.58
CA LEU A 44 14.02 44.38 -39.66
C LEU A 44 13.55 43.76 -38.31
N SER A 45 14.38 43.64 -37.28
CA SER A 45 14.99 44.69 -36.45
C SER A 45 13.99 45.42 -35.54
N ILE A 46 13.99 44.99 -34.28
CA ILE A 46 13.78 45.75 -33.03
C ILE A 46 13.10 47.13 -33.17
N SER A 47 11.96 47.29 -32.49
CA SER A 47 11.59 48.55 -31.86
C SER A 47 10.71 48.29 -30.63
N TYR A 48 11.18 48.72 -29.45
CA TYR A 48 10.28 49.11 -28.36
C TYR A 48 9.54 50.39 -28.77
N LEU A 49 8.41 50.72 -28.11
CA LEU A 49 8.12 52.04 -27.52
C LEU A 49 6.69 52.11 -26.93
N ILE A 50 6.62 52.59 -25.68
CA ILE A 50 5.59 53.46 -25.08
C ILE A 50 4.11 53.02 -24.99
N MET A 51 3.57 53.07 -23.76
CA MET A 51 2.13 53.14 -23.46
C MET A 51 1.55 54.55 -23.66
N PRO A 52 0.27 54.67 -24.05
CA PRO A 52 -0.58 55.80 -23.69
C PRO A 52 -1.48 55.47 -22.49
N GLN A 53 -1.28 56.16 -21.35
CA GLN A 53 -2.34 56.29 -20.35
C GLN A 53 -3.36 57.35 -20.80
N ARG A 54 -4.67 57.13 -20.55
CA ARG A 54 -5.53 58.14 -19.87
C ARG A 54 -6.95 57.65 -19.49
N ARG A 55 -7.18 57.61 -18.18
CA ARG A 55 -8.34 58.13 -17.40
C ARG A 55 -9.78 58.07 -17.97
N GLY A 56 -10.68 57.49 -17.16
CA GLY A 56 -12.11 57.84 -17.10
C GLY A 56 -13.02 56.61 -16.94
N GLY A 57 -13.85 56.48 -15.89
CA GLY A 57 -14.00 57.29 -14.67
C GLY A 57 -14.95 56.60 -13.67
N LEU A 58 -14.93 56.99 -12.39
CA LEU A 58 -15.84 56.46 -11.36
C LEU A 58 -17.27 57.01 -11.53
N LYS A 59 -18.27 56.22 -11.11
CA LYS A 59 -19.52 56.75 -10.52
C LYS A 59 -19.88 55.94 -9.27
N GLU A 60 -20.24 56.66 -8.22
CA GLU A 60 -20.62 56.14 -6.91
C GLU A 60 -22.14 55.94 -6.79
N LYS A 61 -22.57 55.06 -5.88
CA LYS A 61 -23.71 55.27 -4.98
C LYS A 61 -23.35 54.65 -3.61
N GLN A 62 -22.80 55.46 -2.71
CA GLN A 62 -23.49 56.19 -1.63
C GLN A 62 -23.97 55.33 -0.44
N TRP A 63 -23.47 55.70 0.75
CA TRP A 63 -23.95 55.29 2.08
C TRP A 63 -24.56 56.50 2.80
N LYS A 64 -25.63 56.29 3.59
CA LYS A 64 -26.15 57.17 4.68
C LYS A 64 -27.14 56.36 5.55
N LEU A 65 -27.34 56.61 6.84
CA LEU A 65 -26.46 57.13 7.91
C LEU A 65 -27.06 56.71 9.28
N LYS A 66 -26.30 56.80 10.39
CA LYS A 66 -26.80 56.66 11.78
C LYS A 66 -27.65 57.86 12.21
N PRO A 67 -28.38 57.73 13.33
CA PRO A 67 -27.99 58.53 14.51
C PRO A 67 -27.86 57.71 15.82
N SER A 68 -27.33 58.37 16.85
CA SER A 68 -27.20 57.96 18.25
C SER A 68 -27.42 59.17 19.15
N PRO A 69 -27.90 58.98 20.40
CA PRO A 69 -27.18 59.49 21.59
C PRO A 69 -27.07 58.41 22.71
N ASP A 70 -26.32 58.56 23.81
CA ASP A 70 -25.35 59.61 24.19
C ASP A 70 -24.21 59.10 25.13
N GLN A 71 -23.38 60.03 25.60
CA GLN A 71 -22.24 59.95 26.54
C GLN A 71 -22.58 59.29 27.91
N SER A 72 -21.65 58.84 28.77
CA SER A 72 -20.32 59.40 29.13
C SER A 72 -19.30 58.37 29.68
N SER A 73 -18.14 58.84 30.20
CA SER A 73 -17.04 58.05 30.84
C SER A 73 -16.86 58.49 32.32
N PRO A 74 -16.10 57.79 33.22
CA PRO A 74 -14.65 57.55 33.11
C PRO A 74 -14.08 56.23 33.74
N CYS A 75 -12.74 56.14 33.74
CA CYS A 75 -11.80 55.13 34.27
C CYS A 75 -12.15 54.27 35.50
N GLY A 76 -11.62 53.03 35.54
CA GLY A 76 -11.47 52.24 36.78
C GLY A 76 -10.86 50.83 36.63
N GLN A 77 -10.04 50.41 37.61
CA GLN A 77 -9.47 49.06 37.83
C GLN A 77 -10.59 48.02 38.13
N GLY A 78 -10.44 46.69 38.10
CA GLY A 78 -9.31 45.76 37.86
C GLY A 78 -9.72 44.29 38.18
N ALA A 79 -8.80 43.31 38.04
CA ALA A 79 -8.78 41.93 38.60
C ALA A 79 -10.12 41.15 38.87
N SER A 80 -10.46 40.09 38.13
CA SER A 80 -10.06 38.66 38.30
C SER A 80 -11.09 37.78 39.11
N VAL A 81 -11.55 36.62 38.60
CA VAL A 81 -11.16 35.22 39.01
C VAL A 81 -11.76 34.78 40.38
N ALA A 82 -12.39 33.61 40.60
CA ALA A 82 -12.61 32.39 39.80
C ALA A 82 -13.88 31.57 40.21
N ALA A 83 -13.99 30.36 39.66
CA ALA A 83 -14.98 29.29 39.87
C ALA A 83 -15.33 28.88 41.31
N VAL A 84 -16.41 28.10 41.46
CA VAL A 84 -16.81 27.41 42.70
C VAL A 84 -17.04 25.91 42.46
N THR A 85 -16.48 25.09 43.34
CA THR A 85 -17.01 23.78 43.73
C THR A 85 -17.55 23.89 45.16
N ASP A 86 -18.63 23.17 45.48
CA ASP A 86 -19.01 22.63 46.81
C ASP A 86 -17.93 22.78 47.93
N ARG A 87 -18.23 23.18 49.19
CA ARG A 87 -19.38 22.76 50.03
C ARG A 87 -19.44 23.46 51.42
N ILE A 88 -20.61 23.39 52.07
CA ILE A 88 -20.88 23.36 53.55
C ILE A 88 -20.59 24.62 54.40
N GLY A 89 -21.59 25.02 55.21
CA GLY A 89 -21.38 25.46 56.60
C GLY A 89 -22.01 26.81 57.02
N GLY A 90 -23.03 26.78 57.90
CA GLY A 90 -23.55 27.98 58.58
C GLY A 90 -24.85 27.71 59.37
N LEU A 91 -24.91 28.11 60.65
CA LEU A 91 -26.09 27.98 61.52
C LEU A 91 -26.71 29.35 61.84
N SER A 92 -28.05 29.37 61.96
CA SER A 92 -28.76 30.11 63.02
C SER A 92 -30.15 29.50 63.24
N ILE A 93 -30.83 29.85 64.34
CA ILE A 93 -32.06 29.19 64.81
C ILE A 93 -33.16 30.25 65.07
N ALA A 94 -34.39 29.98 64.63
CA ALA A 94 -35.61 30.55 65.21
C ALA A 94 -36.83 29.64 64.98
N GLU A 95 -37.66 29.59 66.03
CA GLU A 95 -38.96 28.93 66.25
C GLU A 95 -40.03 29.17 65.16
N SER A 96 -41.11 28.37 65.00
CA SER A 96 -41.53 27.03 65.51
C SER A 96 -42.63 26.50 64.54
N SER A 97 -43.44 25.43 64.70
CA SER A 97 -43.69 24.34 65.67
C SER A 97 -44.43 23.20 64.91
N GLY A 98 -44.69 21.98 65.41
CA GLY A 98 -44.23 21.28 66.62
C GLY A 98 -44.87 19.88 66.77
N GLN A 99 -44.22 18.98 67.55
CA GLN A 99 -44.68 17.64 68.01
C GLN A 99 -44.87 16.52 66.94
N SER A 100 -44.52 15.24 67.17
CA SER A 100 -43.71 14.57 68.22
C SER A 100 -43.38 13.09 67.88
N ASN A 101 -42.26 12.55 68.42
CA ASN A 101 -42.00 11.13 68.84
C ASN A 101 -41.92 9.97 67.79
N VAL A 102 -41.17 8.84 67.95
CA VAL A 102 -40.01 8.46 68.82
C VAL A 102 -39.24 7.21 68.25
N ALA A 103 -37.89 7.25 68.35
CA ALA A 103 -36.83 6.20 68.48
C ALA A 103 -36.81 4.77 67.81
N SER A 104 -35.60 4.38 67.33
CA SER A 104 -34.83 3.11 67.62
C SER A 104 -35.28 1.72 67.09
N SER A 105 -34.44 0.65 66.92
CA SER A 105 -32.97 0.44 67.03
C SER A 105 -32.44 -0.95 66.53
N VAL A 106 -31.25 -0.97 65.88
CA VAL A 106 -30.08 -1.91 66.07
C VAL A 106 -30.14 -3.44 65.74
N THR A 107 -28.97 -3.98 65.30
CA THR A 107 -28.48 -5.40 65.22
C THR A 107 -28.85 -6.35 64.05
N ALA A 108 -27.98 -7.37 63.89
CA ALA A 108 -27.99 -8.56 63.00
C ALA A 108 -27.56 -9.80 63.86
N PRO A 109 -27.19 -11.02 63.37
CA PRO A 109 -27.17 -11.61 62.01
C PRO A 109 -27.72 -13.09 61.95
N PHE A 110 -27.29 -13.89 60.96
CA PHE A 110 -27.24 -15.38 60.85
C PHE A 110 -28.36 -16.25 60.17
N SER A 111 -27.95 -16.85 59.03
CA SER A 111 -28.11 -18.25 58.53
C SER A 111 -29.42 -19.07 58.51
N ASN A 112 -29.73 -19.57 57.30
CA ASN A 112 -30.14 -20.94 56.91
C ASN A 112 -31.47 -21.59 57.40
N ALA A 113 -32.50 -21.56 56.53
CA ALA A 113 -33.19 -22.71 55.87
C ALA A 113 -33.78 -23.91 56.69
N PRO A 114 -34.61 -24.84 56.12
CA PRO A 114 -35.32 -24.89 54.82
C PRO A 114 -36.82 -25.34 54.91
N VAL A 115 -37.42 -25.74 53.76
CA VAL A 115 -38.56 -26.71 53.57
C VAL A 115 -40.03 -26.20 53.49
N ALA A 116 -40.49 -26.08 52.24
CA ALA A 116 -41.77 -26.52 51.63
C ALA A 116 -43.18 -26.04 52.11
N ASN A 117 -43.92 -25.51 51.12
CA ASN A 117 -45.33 -25.78 50.73
C ASN A 117 -46.47 -25.48 51.74
N GLN A 118 -47.68 -25.02 51.35
CA GLN A 118 -48.27 -24.90 50.00
C GLN A 118 -49.29 -23.74 49.91
N ASP A 119 -49.68 -23.39 48.67
CA ASP A 119 -50.77 -22.53 48.14
C ASP A 119 -51.96 -22.17 49.09
N ASN A 120 -52.70 -21.05 48.93
CA ASN A 120 -53.09 -20.39 47.67
C ASN A 120 -53.76 -19.00 47.89
N LEU A 121 -53.76 -18.11 46.86
CA LEU A 121 -54.60 -16.89 46.71
C LEU A 121 -54.45 -15.77 47.79
N GLN A 122 -54.70 -14.47 47.55
CA GLN A 122 -54.86 -13.64 46.34
C GLN A 122 -54.43 -12.19 46.70
N GLY A 123 -53.57 -11.51 45.93
CA GLY A 123 -53.12 -10.16 46.31
C GLY A 123 -52.19 -9.47 45.29
N GLN A 124 -52.73 -8.48 44.59
CA GLN A 124 -52.13 -7.72 43.48
C GLN A 124 -50.65 -7.31 43.62
N LYS A 125 -49.84 -7.59 42.60
CA LYS A 125 -48.64 -6.79 42.24
C LYS A 125 -48.65 -6.47 40.75
N ALA A 126 -48.88 -5.20 40.41
CA ALA A 126 -48.78 -4.70 39.04
C ALA A 126 -47.36 -4.20 38.76
N ILE A 127 -46.70 -4.77 37.74
CA ILE A 127 -45.38 -4.36 37.26
C ILE A 127 -45.56 -3.18 36.28
N TRP A 128 -44.78 -2.11 36.45
CA TRP A 128 -44.75 -0.99 35.51
C TRP A 128 -43.54 -1.03 34.57
N LYS A 129 -43.70 -0.44 33.38
CA LYS A 129 -42.77 -0.54 32.24
C LYS A 129 -41.91 0.73 32.12
N PRO A 130 -40.64 0.65 31.69
CA PRO A 130 -39.96 1.81 31.15
C PRO A 130 -40.62 2.22 29.81
N LYS A 131 -41.00 3.49 29.67
CA LYS A 131 -41.45 4.10 28.41
C LYS A 131 -40.33 4.95 27.79
N SER A 132 -40.37 5.08 26.47
CA SER A 132 -39.42 5.82 25.65
C SER A 132 -39.79 7.31 25.48
N TYR A 133 -38.77 8.15 25.50
CA TYR A 133 -38.67 9.44 24.81
C TYR A 133 -37.19 9.63 24.44
N GLY A 134 -36.78 10.27 23.34
CA GLY A 134 -37.55 10.82 22.23
C GLY A 134 -36.64 11.76 21.42
N THR A 135 -36.70 11.77 20.09
CA THR A 135 -35.91 12.71 19.27
C THR A 135 -36.78 13.21 18.12
N VAL A 136 -36.78 14.52 17.90
CA VAL A 136 -37.76 15.21 17.05
C VAL A 136 -37.41 15.09 15.57
N SER A 137 -38.40 14.74 14.76
CA SER A 137 -38.43 15.01 13.32
C SER A 137 -39.59 15.97 13.03
N GLY A 138 -39.39 16.94 12.15
CA GLY A 138 -40.35 18.02 11.89
C GLY A 138 -41.02 17.90 10.51
N ALA A 139 -42.34 18.01 10.52
CA ALA A 139 -43.24 18.39 9.40
C ALA A 139 -43.06 17.71 8.02
N SER A 140 -44.04 16.89 7.67
CA SER A 140 -44.40 16.58 6.28
C SER A 140 -45.63 17.39 5.87
N THR A 141 -45.75 17.76 4.59
CA THR A 141 -46.96 18.40 4.04
C THR A 141 -47.67 17.49 3.04
N VAL A 142 -48.91 17.15 3.38
CA VAL A 142 -50.08 16.77 2.55
C VAL A 142 -49.85 16.33 1.10
N GLU A 143 -50.34 15.12 0.78
CA GLU A 143 -51.12 14.87 -0.43
C GLU A 143 -52.30 13.91 -0.10
N VAL A 144 -53.27 13.77 -1.01
CA VAL A 144 -54.69 13.52 -0.64
C VAL A 144 -55.19 12.09 -0.91
N GLU A 145 -56.21 11.67 -0.15
CA GLU A 145 -56.91 10.37 -0.23
C GLU A 145 -57.57 10.07 -1.59
N ASN A 146 -57.84 8.78 -1.84
CA ASN A 146 -59.09 8.33 -2.46
C ASN A 146 -59.41 6.87 -2.05
N VAL A 147 -60.71 6.54 -1.96
CA VAL A 147 -61.22 5.27 -1.42
C VAL A 147 -61.94 4.46 -2.51
N PRO A 148 -61.69 3.14 -2.66
CA PRO A 148 -62.44 2.28 -3.57
C PRO A 148 -63.74 1.74 -2.95
N SER A 149 -64.77 1.55 -3.78
CA SER A 149 -66.10 1.06 -3.39
C SER A 149 -66.39 -0.37 -3.90
N ASN A 150 -67.44 -1.01 -3.35
CA ASN A 150 -67.82 -2.39 -3.65
C ASN A 150 -68.48 -2.58 -5.04
N GLY A 151 -68.27 -3.76 -5.63
CA GLY A 151 -69.07 -4.30 -6.73
C GLY A 151 -68.92 -5.83 -6.83
N MET A 152 -70.03 -6.55 -6.99
CA MET A 152 -70.08 -8.02 -7.16
C MET A 152 -70.62 -8.40 -8.56
N PRO A 153 -70.42 -9.63 -9.05
CA PRO A 153 -70.39 -9.93 -10.49
C PRO A 153 -71.73 -10.42 -11.08
N VAL A 154 -71.74 -10.61 -12.41
CA VAL A 154 -72.74 -11.37 -13.18
C VAL A 154 -72.00 -12.26 -14.19
N ASP A 155 -72.48 -13.49 -14.39
CA ASP A 155 -71.89 -14.53 -15.25
C ASP A 155 -72.18 -14.36 -16.76
N VAL A 156 -71.45 -15.11 -17.60
CA VAL A 156 -72.04 -16.03 -18.61
C VAL A 156 -70.97 -17.02 -19.13
N GLN A 157 -71.41 -18.20 -19.57
CA GLN A 157 -70.58 -19.38 -19.87
C GLN A 157 -70.16 -19.51 -21.35
N SER A 158 -69.03 -20.18 -21.61
CA SER A 158 -68.81 -21.03 -22.80
C SER A 158 -67.74 -22.10 -22.47
N SER A 159 -67.61 -23.16 -23.30
CA SER A 159 -67.21 -24.49 -22.80
C SER A 159 -66.02 -25.19 -23.50
N ALA A 160 -65.28 -25.96 -22.67
CA ALA A 160 -64.59 -27.22 -22.96
C ALA A 160 -63.58 -27.34 -24.14
N SER A 161 -62.30 -27.58 -23.80
CA SER A 161 -61.59 -28.88 -23.95
C SER A 161 -60.06 -28.72 -24.00
N GLY A 162 -59.30 -29.81 -23.74
CA GLY A 162 -57.83 -29.86 -23.78
C GLY A 162 -57.17 -30.05 -22.42
N THR A 163 -56.60 -31.24 -22.17
CA THR A 163 -55.88 -31.59 -20.93
C THR A 163 -54.37 -31.34 -21.02
N ASP A 164 -53.68 -31.50 -19.88
CA ASP A 164 -52.21 -31.63 -19.71
C ASP A 164 -51.39 -30.36 -19.39
N ALA A 165 -51.81 -29.61 -18.35
CA ALA A 165 -51.00 -28.51 -17.77
C ALA A 165 -50.96 -28.45 -16.22
N VAL A 166 -51.55 -29.43 -15.51
CA VAL A 166 -51.93 -29.26 -14.08
C VAL A 166 -50.78 -29.46 -13.08
N ALA A 167 -49.67 -30.11 -13.46
CA ALA A 167 -48.52 -30.33 -12.56
C ALA A 167 -47.67 -29.05 -12.35
N ALA A 168 -47.40 -28.30 -13.43
CA ALA A 168 -46.44 -27.18 -13.40
C ALA A 168 -46.96 -25.92 -12.69
N GLN A 169 -48.27 -25.72 -12.59
CA GLN A 169 -48.85 -24.50 -12.00
C GLN A 169 -48.92 -24.51 -10.47
N LYS A 170 -48.73 -25.65 -9.78
CA LYS A 170 -48.80 -25.72 -8.31
C LYS A 170 -47.51 -25.28 -7.60
N SER A 171 -46.35 -25.43 -8.24
CA SER A 171 -45.06 -24.97 -7.70
C SER A 171 -44.92 -23.44 -7.78
N SER A 172 -45.26 -22.83 -8.92
CA SER A 172 -45.09 -21.39 -9.18
C SER A 172 -45.91 -20.50 -8.25
N VAL A 173 -47.16 -20.86 -7.97
CA VAL A 173 -48.02 -20.16 -6.99
C VAL A 173 -47.39 -20.16 -5.59
N THR A 174 -46.70 -21.24 -5.23
CA THR A 174 -46.07 -21.43 -3.92
C THR A 174 -44.80 -20.58 -3.76
N LEU A 175 -43.92 -20.58 -4.78
CA LEU A 175 -42.72 -19.72 -4.79
C LEU A 175 -43.07 -18.23 -4.68
N SER A 176 -44.14 -17.78 -5.35
CA SER A 176 -44.58 -16.39 -5.27
C SER A 176 -45.06 -15.95 -3.88
N LYS A 177 -45.41 -16.90 -2.99
CA LYS A 177 -45.72 -16.63 -1.58
C LYS A 177 -44.46 -16.54 -0.73
N PHE A 178 -43.48 -17.44 -0.95
CA PHE A 178 -42.22 -17.45 -0.20
C PHE A 178 -41.44 -16.14 -0.29
N PHE A 179 -41.48 -15.43 -1.42
CA PHE A 179 -40.81 -14.13 -1.60
C PHE A 179 -41.72 -12.90 -1.42
N LYS A 180 -42.99 -13.08 -1.02
CA LYS A 180 -43.90 -11.98 -0.63
C LYS A 180 -44.02 -11.80 0.88
N GLY A 181 -43.63 -12.80 1.67
CA GLY A 181 -43.38 -12.63 3.11
C GLY A 181 -41.89 -12.55 3.39
N ASN A 182 -41.48 -11.69 4.33
CA ASN A 182 -40.10 -11.66 4.81
C ASN A 182 -39.79 -12.91 5.67
N LEU A 183 -39.47 -14.03 5.01
CA LEU A 183 -39.03 -15.27 5.67
C LEU A 183 -37.91 -15.01 6.68
N LEU A 184 -36.97 -14.12 6.34
CA LEU A 184 -35.89 -13.72 7.22
C LEU A 184 -36.38 -13.02 8.50
N GLU A 185 -37.40 -12.16 8.44
CA GLU A 185 -37.92 -11.48 9.64
C GLU A 185 -38.55 -12.50 10.59
N ASN A 186 -39.39 -13.39 10.05
CA ASN A 186 -40.06 -14.46 10.79
C ASN A 186 -39.12 -15.52 11.39
N PHE A 187 -37.89 -15.66 10.87
CA PHE A 187 -36.90 -16.62 11.38
C PHE A 187 -36.31 -16.18 12.72
N VAL A 188 -36.93 -16.60 13.83
CA VAL A 188 -36.42 -16.33 15.19
C VAL A 188 -35.20 -17.21 15.47
N VAL A 189 -34.12 -16.62 15.98
CA VAL A 189 -32.92 -17.36 16.43
C VAL A 189 -33.08 -17.75 17.90
N ASP A 190 -32.81 -19.02 18.20
CA ASP A 190 -32.91 -19.65 19.52
C ASP A 190 -31.79 -20.69 19.72
N ASN A 191 -31.78 -21.35 20.88
CA ASN A 191 -30.77 -22.37 21.25
C ASN A 191 -30.79 -23.64 20.37
N SER A 192 -31.79 -23.82 19.50
CA SER A 192 -31.84 -24.89 18.49
C SER A 192 -31.38 -24.43 17.10
N THR A 193 -31.00 -23.16 16.96
CA THR A 193 -30.68 -22.54 15.67
C THR A 193 -29.18 -22.63 15.39
N TYR A 194 -28.84 -23.28 14.29
CA TYR A 194 -27.48 -23.46 13.82
C TYR A 194 -27.22 -22.64 12.56
N SER A 195 -25.95 -22.34 12.32
CA SER A 195 -25.46 -21.77 11.07
C SER A 195 -24.34 -22.62 10.52
N GLN A 196 -24.23 -22.69 9.20
CA GLN A 196 -23.09 -23.24 8.49
C GLN A 196 -22.60 -22.22 7.47
N ALA A 197 -21.30 -21.96 7.42
CA ALA A 197 -20.67 -21.04 6.49
C ALA A 197 -19.57 -21.73 5.68
N GLN A 198 -19.76 -21.80 4.36
CA GLN A 198 -18.80 -22.39 3.43
C GLN A 198 -18.16 -21.30 2.57
N ILE A 199 -16.83 -21.23 2.54
CA ILE A 199 -16.12 -20.35 1.59
C ILE A 199 -16.33 -20.87 0.17
N ARG A 200 -16.67 -19.98 -0.77
CA ARG A 200 -16.93 -20.31 -2.19
C ARG A 200 -15.87 -19.76 -3.14
N ALA A 201 -15.34 -18.58 -2.83
CA ALA A 201 -14.18 -18.00 -3.52
C ALA A 201 -13.40 -17.12 -2.55
N THR A 202 -12.07 -17.09 -2.74
CA THR A 202 -11.13 -16.26 -1.98
C THR A 202 -9.81 -16.13 -2.74
N PHE A 203 -9.22 -14.94 -2.73
CA PHE A 203 -7.88 -14.66 -3.26
C PHE A 203 -6.87 -14.44 -2.13
N TYR A 204 -5.59 -14.30 -2.46
CA TYR A 204 -4.53 -14.06 -1.49
C TYR A 204 -4.84 -12.90 -0.50
N PRO A 205 -4.33 -12.97 0.75
CA PRO A 205 -4.36 -11.86 1.69
C PRO A 205 -3.75 -10.57 1.09
N LYS A 206 -4.06 -9.41 1.67
CA LYS A 206 -3.52 -8.12 1.22
C LYS A 206 -2.00 -8.05 1.40
N PHE A 207 -1.28 -8.12 0.29
CA PHE A 207 0.17 -7.93 0.15
C PHE A 207 0.56 -6.49 -0.25
N GLU A 208 1.80 -6.08 -0.01
CA GLU A 208 2.19 -4.66 -0.03
C GLU A 208 2.73 -4.12 -1.37
N ASN A 209 2.82 -2.79 -1.45
CA ASN A 209 3.38 -2.10 -2.60
C ASN A 209 4.81 -1.69 -2.27
N GLU A 210 5.72 -1.74 -3.26
CA GLU A 210 7.14 -1.34 -3.17
C GLU A 210 7.46 -0.04 -2.37
N LYS A 211 6.49 0.88 -2.25
CA LYS A 211 6.64 2.18 -1.59
C LYS A 211 6.88 2.10 -0.08
N SER A 212 6.63 0.97 0.60
CA SER A 212 6.67 0.90 2.06
C SER A 212 7.93 0.26 2.66
N ASP A 213 8.72 -0.49 1.89
CA ASP A 213 9.50 -1.57 2.52
C ASP A 213 10.83 -1.93 1.84
N GLN A 214 11.84 -1.07 2.06
CA GLN A 214 13.25 -1.51 2.00
C GLN A 214 13.49 -2.70 2.95
N GLU A 215 12.82 -2.72 4.10
CA GLU A 215 12.93 -3.79 5.08
C GLU A 215 12.42 -5.15 4.55
N ILE A 216 11.34 -5.18 3.75
CA ILE A 216 10.89 -6.43 3.11
C ILE A 216 11.86 -6.86 2.01
N ARG A 217 12.40 -5.93 1.21
CA ARG A 217 13.46 -6.26 0.23
C ARG A 217 14.69 -6.88 0.91
N ILE A 218 15.16 -6.26 2.00
CA ILE A 218 16.30 -6.74 2.78
C ILE A 218 15.99 -8.10 3.41
N ARG A 219 14.81 -8.27 4.03
CA ARG A 219 14.35 -9.55 4.61
C ARG A 219 14.25 -10.66 3.56
N MET A 220 13.70 -10.37 2.37
CA MET A 220 13.67 -11.31 1.24
C MET A 220 15.08 -11.72 0.79
N ILE A 221 15.99 -10.75 0.60
CA ILE A 221 17.38 -11.02 0.23
C ILE A 221 18.07 -11.84 1.33
N GLU A 222 17.87 -11.52 2.61
CA GLU A 222 18.48 -12.19 3.76
C GLU A 222 17.99 -13.62 3.93
N MET A 223 16.68 -13.88 3.80
CA MET A 223 16.10 -15.22 3.86
C MET A 223 16.66 -16.13 2.76
N VAL A 224 16.71 -15.64 1.51
CA VAL A 224 17.29 -16.38 0.38
C VAL A 224 18.80 -16.57 0.57
N SER A 225 19.52 -15.54 1.06
CA SER A 225 20.96 -15.62 1.35
C SER A 225 21.31 -16.65 2.43
N LYS A 226 20.38 -16.93 3.35
CA LYS A 226 20.52 -17.95 4.40
C LYS A 226 19.99 -19.33 3.98
N GLY A 227 19.50 -19.49 2.75
CA GLY A 227 18.86 -20.73 2.27
C GLY A 227 17.50 -21.04 2.92
N LEU A 228 16.88 -20.07 3.60
CA LEU A 228 15.61 -20.22 4.32
C LEU A 228 14.38 -20.02 3.41
N ALA A 229 14.59 -19.57 2.17
CA ALA A 229 13.56 -19.35 1.17
C ALA A 229 14.12 -19.42 -0.25
N THR A 230 13.24 -19.60 -1.24
CA THR A 230 13.43 -19.12 -2.61
C THR A 230 12.52 -17.89 -2.81
N LEU A 231 12.96 -16.88 -3.57
CA LEU A 231 12.07 -15.81 -4.04
C LEU A 231 11.47 -16.23 -5.38
N GLU A 232 10.14 -16.24 -5.46
CA GLU A 232 9.39 -16.43 -6.70
C GLU A 232 8.92 -15.07 -7.23
N VAL A 233 9.03 -14.85 -8.54
CA VAL A 233 8.53 -13.65 -9.22
C VAL A 233 7.67 -14.05 -10.41
N THR A 234 6.56 -13.35 -10.62
CA THR A 234 5.65 -13.54 -11.75
C THR A 234 5.29 -12.21 -12.42
N LEU A 235 4.90 -12.24 -13.69
CA LEU A 235 4.37 -11.04 -14.35
C LEU A 235 3.07 -10.61 -13.68
N LYS A 236 2.93 -9.32 -13.38
CA LYS A 236 1.60 -8.74 -13.16
C LYS A 236 1.03 -8.28 -14.50
N HIS A 237 0.24 -9.16 -15.11
CA HIS A 237 -0.71 -8.82 -16.18
C HIS A 237 -1.65 -7.70 -15.71
N SER A 238 -2.27 -6.95 -16.63
CA SER A 238 -3.26 -5.93 -16.27
C SER A 238 -4.65 -6.30 -16.75
N GLY A 239 -5.56 -6.54 -15.81
CA GLY A 239 -6.94 -6.87 -16.09
C GLY A 239 -7.81 -6.79 -14.82
N SER A 240 -8.82 -7.66 -14.74
CA SER A 240 -9.71 -7.78 -13.59
C SER A 240 -9.55 -9.14 -12.90
N LEU A 241 -9.58 -9.17 -11.56
CA LEU A 241 -9.58 -10.43 -10.80
C LEU A 241 -10.89 -11.18 -11.03
N PHE A 242 -10.79 -12.37 -11.64
CA PHE A 242 -11.87 -13.31 -11.87
C PHE A 242 -11.58 -14.62 -11.13
N MET A 243 -12.60 -15.20 -10.51
CA MET A 243 -12.50 -16.44 -9.73
C MET A 243 -13.64 -17.39 -10.07
N TYR A 244 -13.36 -18.68 -10.11
CA TYR A 244 -14.30 -19.72 -10.50
C TYR A 244 -14.12 -20.97 -9.65
N ALA A 245 -15.22 -21.55 -9.16
CA ALA A 245 -15.21 -22.69 -8.25
C ALA A 245 -16.04 -23.89 -8.73
N GLY A 246 -16.33 -23.95 -10.04
CA GLY A 246 -17.29 -24.88 -10.66
C GLY A 246 -18.69 -24.26 -10.84
N HIS A 247 -19.55 -24.89 -11.64
CA HIS A 247 -20.89 -24.38 -11.96
C HIS A 247 -21.81 -24.15 -10.74
N LYS A 248 -21.86 -25.08 -9.79
CA LYS A 248 -22.53 -24.87 -8.49
C LYS A 248 -21.64 -24.02 -7.58
N GLY A 249 -20.32 -24.12 -7.76
CA GLY A 249 -19.30 -23.32 -7.06
C GLY A 249 -19.62 -21.83 -7.05
N GLY A 250 -19.79 -21.29 -8.25
CA GLY A 250 -20.06 -19.87 -8.54
C GLY A 250 -18.94 -19.21 -9.34
N ALA A 251 -19.29 -18.14 -10.05
CA ALA A 251 -18.38 -17.28 -10.79
C ALA A 251 -18.33 -15.89 -10.15
N TYR A 252 -17.14 -15.40 -9.83
CA TYR A 252 -16.94 -14.25 -8.94
C TYR A 252 -15.92 -13.25 -9.52
N ALA A 253 -16.21 -11.96 -9.36
CA ALA A 253 -15.27 -10.86 -9.58
C ALA A 253 -14.74 -10.36 -8.22
N LYS A 254 -13.75 -9.47 -8.23
CA LYS A 254 -13.09 -8.88 -7.04
C LYS A 254 -13.99 -8.56 -5.82
N ASN A 255 -15.20 -8.04 -6.03
CA ASN A 255 -16.13 -7.60 -4.96
C ASN A 255 -17.62 -7.89 -5.31
N SER A 256 -17.90 -8.66 -6.36
CA SER A 256 -19.24 -8.84 -6.94
C SER A 256 -19.36 -10.17 -7.68
N PHE A 257 -20.58 -10.58 -8.02
CA PHE A 257 -20.86 -11.79 -8.79
C PHE A 257 -22.11 -11.62 -9.64
N GLY A 258 -22.34 -12.50 -10.63
CA GLY A 258 -23.55 -12.48 -11.46
C GLY A 258 -23.77 -11.13 -12.17
N ASN A 259 -22.76 -10.67 -12.91
CA ASN A 259 -22.75 -9.41 -13.67
C ASN A 259 -21.91 -9.57 -14.96
N ILE A 260 -21.70 -8.48 -15.70
CA ILE A 260 -20.92 -8.51 -16.95
C ILE A 260 -19.49 -9.01 -16.74
N TYR A 261 -18.79 -8.60 -15.66
CA TYR A 261 -17.45 -9.08 -15.33
C TYR A 261 -17.40 -10.61 -15.17
N THR A 262 -18.37 -11.22 -14.49
CA THR A 262 -18.40 -12.68 -14.33
C THR A 262 -18.91 -13.41 -15.56
N ALA A 263 -19.81 -12.81 -16.35
CA ALA A 263 -20.24 -13.40 -17.63
C ALA A 263 -19.08 -13.46 -18.63
N VAL A 264 -18.33 -12.36 -18.77
CA VAL A 264 -17.13 -12.30 -19.61
C VAL A 264 -16.04 -13.24 -19.11
N GLY A 265 -15.82 -13.35 -17.78
CA GLY A 265 -14.88 -14.31 -17.22
C GLY A 265 -15.22 -15.77 -17.54
N VAL A 266 -16.49 -16.16 -17.40
CA VAL A 266 -16.96 -17.51 -17.74
C VAL A 266 -16.88 -17.76 -19.25
N PHE A 267 -17.18 -16.77 -20.10
CA PHE A 267 -16.99 -16.85 -21.55
C PHE A 267 -15.52 -17.06 -21.94
N VAL A 268 -14.61 -16.23 -21.44
CA VAL A 268 -13.19 -16.30 -21.82
C VAL A 268 -12.57 -17.60 -21.33
N LEU A 269 -12.87 -18.05 -20.10
CA LEU A 269 -12.44 -19.36 -19.61
C LEU A 269 -13.03 -20.51 -20.44
N GLY A 270 -14.32 -20.42 -20.80
CA GLY A 270 -14.97 -21.37 -21.71
C GLY A 270 -14.32 -21.41 -23.10
N ARG A 271 -13.86 -20.27 -23.62
CA ARG A 271 -13.11 -20.17 -24.89
C ARG A 271 -11.72 -20.76 -24.79
N MET A 272 -10.99 -20.57 -23.68
CA MET A 272 -9.69 -21.23 -23.46
C MET A 272 -9.83 -22.76 -23.49
N PHE A 273 -10.93 -23.33 -22.97
CA PHE A 273 -11.20 -24.77 -23.11
C PHE A 273 -11.45 -25.19 -24.57
N HIS A 274 -12.11 -24.36 -25.39
CA HIS A 274 -12.29 -24.63 -26.82
C HIS A 274 -10.98 -24.50 -27.61
N GLU A 275 -10.15 -23.49 -27.33
CA GLU A 275 -8.81 -23.32 -27.89
C GLU A 275 -7.87 -24.50 -27.57
N ALA A 276 -7.99 -25.08 -26.36
CA ALA A 276 -7.05 -26.08 -25.86
C ALA A 276 -7.50 -27.54 -26.03
N TRP A 277 -8.79 -27.80 -26.22
CA TRP A 277 -9.36 -29.16 -26.34
C TRP A 277 -10.26 -29.37 -27.56
N GLY A 278 -10.50 -28.33 -28.38
CA GLY A 278 -11.29 -28.42 -29.61
C GLY A 278 -12.68 -29.04 -29.37
N THR A 279 -13.01 -30.08 -30.14
CA THR A 279 -14.30 -30.79 -30.05
C THR A 279 -14.51 -31.52 -28.71
N ALA A 280 -13.45 -31.78 -27.92
CA ALA A 280 -13.57 -32.37 -26.59
C ALA A 280 -13.86 -31.34 -25.47
N ALA A 281 -13.88 -30.03 -25.79
CA ALA A 281 -13.99 -28.96 -24.81
C ALA A 281 -15.23 -29.07 -23.91
N ALA A 282 -16.41 -29.33 -24.48
CA ALA A 282 -17.65 -29.47 -23.69
C ALA A 282 -17.59 -30.61 -22.65
N LYS A 283 -16.92 -31.72 -22.99
CA LYS A 283 -16.69 -32.81 -22.04
C LYS A 283 -15.69 -32.41 -20.96
N LYS A 284 -14.57 -31.77 -21.35
CA LYS A 284 -13.52 -31.33 -20.42
C LYS A 284 -13.96 -30.21 -19.48
N GLN A 285 -14.87 -29.35 -19.92
CA GLN A 285 -15.57 -28.37 -19.10
C GLN A 285 -16.41 -29.04 -17.99
N ALA A 286 -17.14 -30.12 -18.31
CA ALA A 286 -17.92 -30.87 -17.33
C ALA A 286 -17.01 -31.63 -16.34
N GLU A 287 -15.99 -32.36 -16.84
CA GLU A 287 -14.98 -33.03 -15.99
C GLU A 287 -14.25 -32.03 -15.06
N PHE A 288 -14.00 -30.80 -15.52
CA PHE A 288 -13.38 -29.75 -14.71
C PHE A 288 -14.31 -29.21 -13.63
N ASN A 289 -15.59 -29.00 -13.97
CA ASN A 289 -16.62 -28.57 -13.02
C ASN A 289 -16.83 -29.56 -11.87
N GLU A 290 -16.88 -30.85 -12.19
CA GLU A 290 -16.96 -31.94 -11.22
C GLU A 290 -15.72 -31.94 -10.31
N PHE A 291 -14.51 -31.92 -10.91
CA PHE A 291 -13.26 -31.89 -10.16
C PHE A 291 -13.15 -30.69 -9.19
N LEU A 292 -13.53 -29.48 -9.60
CA LEU A 292 -13.53 -28.30 -8.72
C LEU A 292 -14.52 -28.45 -7.56
N GLU A 293 -15.68 -29.07 -7.77
CA GLU A 293 -16.71 -29.21 -6.74
C GLU A 293 -16.41 -30.32 -5.73
N GLU A 294 -15.91 -31.47 -6.19
CA GLU A 294 -15.48 -32.58 -5.32
C GLU A 294 -14.35 -32.15 -4.38
N ASN A 295 -13.30 -31.54 -4.94
CA ASN A 295 -12.10 -31.12 -4.21
C ASN A 295 -12.29 -29.75 -3.52
N ARG A 296 -13.45 -29.10 -3.70
CA ARG A 296 -13.79 -27.76 -3.21
C ARG A 296 -12.73 -26.71 -3.54
N MET A 297 -12.39 -26.62 -4.81
CA MET A 297 -11.32 -25.74 -5.29
C MET A 297 -11.87 -24.48 -5.95
N CYS A 298 -11.17 -23.36 -5.74
CA CYS A 298 -11.40 -22.10 -6.43
C CYS A 298 -10.14 -21.72 -7.20
N ILE A 299 -10.25 -21.60 -8.52
CA ILE A 299 -9.21 -21.01 -9.37
C ILE A 299 -9.35 -19.50 -9.40
N SER A 300 -8.23 -18.79 -9.33
CA SER A 300 -8.15 -17.33 -9.45
C SER A 300 -7.31 -16.96 -10.66
N MET A 301 -7.80 -16.00 -11.44
CA MET A 301 -7.19 -15.56 -12.70
C MET A 301 -7.18 -14.03 -12.78
N GLU A 302 -6.20 -13.48 -13.50
CA GLU A 302 -6.37 -12.15 -14.08
C GLU A 302 -7.11 -12.33 -15.43
N LEU A 303 -8.30 -11.76 -15.55
CA LEU A 303 -9.09 -11.68 -16.78
C LEU A 303 -8.64 -10.45 -17.57
N VAL A 304 -7.95 -10.69 -18.68
CA VAL A 304 -7.35 -9.66 -19.52
C VAL A 304 -8.19 -9.51 -20.79
N THR A 305 -8.92 -8.40 -20.89
CA THR A 305 -9.78 -8.08 -22.02
C THR A 305 -9.94 -6.57 -22.18
N ALA A 306 -10.30 -6.12 -23.38
CA ALA A 306 -10.70 -4.74 -23.63
C ALA A 306 -12.18 -4.45 -23.25
N VAL A 307 -13.05 -5.46 -23.15
CA VAL A 307 -14.52 -5.25 -23.03
C VAL A 307 -15.00 -4.89 -21.61
N LEU A 308 -14.08 -4.79 -20.65
CA LEU A 308 -14.35 -4.46 -19.24
C LEU A 308 -13.68 -3.13 -18.82
N GLY A 309 -13.32 -2.29 -19.79
CA GLY A 309 -12.70 -0.97 -19.60
C GLY A 309 -11.17 -0.96 -19.70
N ASP A 310 -10.59 0.24 -19.72
CA ASP A 310 -9.18 0.45 -20.02
C ASP A 310 -8.20 0.19 -18.84
N HIS A 311 -7.48 -0.94 -18.92
CA HIS A 311 -6.45 -1.39 -17.97
C HIS A 311 -5.01 -1.14 -18.48
N GLY A 312 -4.61 0.12 -18.63
CA GLY A 312 -3.21 0.53 -18.88
C GLY A 312 -2.64 0.24 -20.29
N GLN A 313 -3.08 -0.81 -20.97
CA GLN A 313 -2.97 -1.01 -22.42
C GLN A 313 -4.11 -1.94 -22.86
N ARG A 314 -4.79 -1.62 -23.96
CA ARG A 314 -5.84 -2.50 -24.53
C ARG A 314 -5.18 -3.77 -25.09
N PRO A 315 -5.52 -4.97 -24.60
CA PRO A 315 -4.90 -6.20 -25.05
C PRO A 315 -5.36 -6.57 -26.47
N ARG A 316 -4.50 -7.28 -27.20
CA ARG A 316 -4.76 -7.70 -28.58
C ARG A 316 -5.76 -8.86 -28.61
N GLU A 317 -5.52 -9.88 -27.79
CA GLU A 317 -6.43 -11.00 -27.53
C GLU A 317 -7.17 -10.81 -26.18
N ASP A 318 -8.29 -11.52 -26.01
CA ASP A 318 -8.99 -11.59 -24.73
C ASP A 318 -8.75 -12.98 -24.10
N TYR A 319 -8.15 -13.03 -22.91
CA TYR A 319 -7.70 -14.27 -22.27
C TYR A 319 -7.77 -14.22 -20.74
N VAL A 320 -7.68 -15.38 -20.10
CA VAL A 320 -7.45 -15.52 -18.65
C VAL A 320 -6.06 -16.10 -18.41
N VAL A 321 -5.40 -15.69 -17.33
CA VAL A 321 -4.16 -16.30 -16.86
C VAL A 321 -4.30 -16.68 -15.39
N VAL A 322 -3.96 -17.91 -15.03
CA VAL A 322 -4.11 -18.42 -13.66
C VAL A 322 -3.05 -17.78 -12.75
N THR A 323 -3.50 -17.19 -11.64
CA THR A 323 -2.67 -16.48 -10.65
C THR A 323 -2.70 -17.11 -9.27
N ALA A 324 -3.73 -17.89 -8.95
CA ALA A 324 -3.78 -18.74 -7.75
C ALA A 324 -4.71 -19.94 -7.97
N VAL A 325 -4.44 -21.03 -7.25
CA VAL A 325 -5.37 -22.16 -7.07
C VAL A 325 -5.52 -22.39 -5.57
N THR A 326 -6.76 -22.48 -5.09
CA THR A 326 -7.07 -22.46 -3.66
C THR A 326 -8.00 -23.61 -3.26
N GLU A 327 -7.64 -24.39 -2.26
CA GLU A 327 -8.51 -25.39 -1.64
C GLU A 327 -9.35 -24.75 -0.52
N LEU A 328 -10.67 -24.93 -0.61
CA LEU A 328 -11.70 -24.36 0.28
C LEU A 328 -12.32 -25.47 1.16
N GLY A 329 -11.44 -26.30 1.73
CA GLY A 329 -11.81 -27.35 2.68
C GLY A 329 -12.37 -26.82 4.00
N ASN A 330 -12.60 -27.71 4.98
CA ASN A 330 -13.20 -27.37 6.28
C ASN A 330 -12.23 -26.62 7.24
N GLY A 331 -11.30 -25.81 6.75
CA GLY A 331 -10.28 -25.09 7.54
C GLY A 331 -9.74 -23.83 6.86
N LYS A 332 -8.60 -23.30 7.34
CA LYS A 332 -7.89 -22.14 6.74
C LYS A 332 -7.63 -22.44 5.25
N PRO A 333 -8.12 -21.62 4.29
CA PRO A 333 -7.88 -21.82 2.87
C PRO A 333 -6.41 -22.04 2.55
N LYS A 334 -6.11 -23.09 1.76
CA LYS A 334 -4.75 -23.42 1.32
C LYS A 334 -4.57 -22.95 -0.11
N PHE A 335 -3.45 -22.30 -0.40
CA PHE A 335 -3.07 -21.90 -1.76
C PHE A 335 -1.96 -22.81 -2.27
N TYR A 336 -2.05 -23.22 -3.53
CA TYR A 336 -1.03 -24.01 -4.20
C TYR A 336 0.27 -23.20 -4.38
N SER A 337 1.41 -23.88 -4.21
CA SER A 337 2.70 -23.41 -4.65
C SER A 337 2.74 -23.31 -6.18
N THR A 338 3.61 -22.49 -6.76
CA THR A 338 3.60 -22.32 -8.23
C THR A 338 4.01 -23.56 -9.03
N PRO A 339 4.85 -24.50 -8.54
CA PRO A 339 4.93 -25.84 -9.12
C PRO A 339 3.56 -26.54 -9.22
N GLU A 340 2.78 -26.58 -8.14
CA GLU A 340 1.44 -27.19 -8.14
C GLU A 340 0.45 -26.45 -9.05
N VAL A 341 0.52 -25.11 -9.11
CA VAL A 341 -0.27 -24.31 -10.07
C VAL A 341 0.12 -24.64 -11.52
N ILE A 342 1.41 -24.81 -11.83
CA ILE A 342 1.87 -25.19 -13.17
C ILE A 342 1.44 -26.62 -13.52
N ALA A 343 1.55 -27.58 -12.60
CA ALA A 343 1.06 -28.94 -12.79
C ALA A 343 -0.46 -28.97 -13.07
N PHE A 344 -1.24 -28.25 -12.24
CA PHE A 344 -2.68 -28.08 -12.41
C PHE A 344 -3.02 -27.45 -13.78
N CYS A 345 -2.33 -26.37 -14.16
CA CYS A 345 -2.59 -25.70 -15.44
C CYS A 345 -2.22 -26.58 -16.63
N ARG A 346 -1.10 -27.29 -16.60
CA ARG A 346 -0.70 -28.22 -17.68
C ARG A 346 -1.67 -29.41 -17.80
N LYS A 347 -2.13 -29.97 -16.66
CA LYS A 347 -3.16 -31.04 -16.62
C LYS A 347 -4.48 -30.61 -17.29
N TRP A 348 -4.93 -29.38 -17.07
CA TRP A 348 -6.19 -28.85 -17.62
C TRP A 348 -6.03 -28.06 -18.92
N ARG A 349 -4.80 -27.92 -19.43
CA ARG A 349 -4.40 -27.03 -20.55
C ARG A 349 -4.81 -25.56 -20.36
N LEU A 350 -4.81 -25.07 -19.11
CA LEU A 350 -5.13 -23.69 -18.76
C LEU A 350 -3.90 -22.75 -18.86
N PRO A 351 -4.07 -21.44 -19.13
CA PRO A 351 -2.91 -20.57 -19.31
C PRO A 351 -2.14 -20.27 -18.02
N THR A 352 -0.88 -20.71 -17.96
CA THR A 352 0.12 -20.32 -16.96
C THR A 352 0.67 -18.92 -17.19
N ASN A 353 0.98 -18.22 -16.10
CA ASN A 353 1.82 -17.01 -16.05
C ASN A 353 3.30 -17.34 -16.33
N HIS A 354 4.13 -16.34 -16.65
CA HIS A 354 5.59 -16.45 -16.67
C HIS A 354 6.12 -16.38 -15.23
N VAL A 355 7.04 -17.27 -14.88
CA VAL A 355 7.56 -17.46 -13.52
C VAL A 355 9.09 -17.45 -13.54
N TRP A 356 9.70 -16.77 -12.57
CA TRP A 356 11.13 -16.80 -12.30
C TRP A 356 11.38 -17.17 -10.84
N LEU A 357 12.41 -17.99 -10.59
CA LEU A 357 12.87 -18.35 -9.25
C LEU A 357 14.29 -17.83 -8.99
N PHE A 358 14.50 -17.28 -7.80
CA PHE A 358 15.77 -16.75 -7.31
C PHE A 358 16.08 -17.38 -5.94
N SER A 359 16.95 -18.38 -5.93
CA SER A 359 17.30 -19.22 -4.77
C SER A 359 18.68 -18.89 -4.17
N THR A 360 19.43 -17.95 -4.76
CA THR A 360 20.76 -17.55 -4.28
C THR A 360 20.84 -16.06 -3.94
N ARG A 361 21.75 -15.67 -3.03
CA ARG A 361 22.07 -14.26 -2.73
C ARG A 361 22.37 -13.44 -4.00
N LYS A 362 23.03 -14.08 -4.97
CA LYS A 362 23.45 -13.47 -6.24
C LYS A 362 22.27 -13.24 -7.19
N SER A 363 21.41 -14.23 -7.38
CA SER A 363 20.25 -14.11 -8.28
C SER A 363 19.20 -13.16 -7.70
N VAL A 364 18.91 -13.22 -6.38
CA VAL A 364 17.93 -12.32 -5.73
C VAL A 364 18.38 -10.85 -5.68
N THR A 365 19.69 -10.57 -5.49
CA THR A 365 20.21 -9.19 -5.57
C THR A 365 20.26 -8.69 -7.01
N SER A 366 20.59 -9.55 -7.98
CA SER A 366 20.54 -9.23 -9.41
C SER A 366 19.11 -8.94 -9.88
N PHE A 367 18.12 -9.68 -9.40
CA PHE A 367 16.70 -9.39 -9.66
C PHE A 367 16.30 -7.97 -9.26
N PHE A 368 16.57 -7.59 -8.01
CA PHE A 368 16.23 -6.25 -7.52
C PHE A 368 17.00 -5.15 -8.26
N ALA A 369 18.28 -5.36 -8.58
CA ALA A 369 19.07 -4.42 -9.36
C ALA A 369 18.57 -4.29 -10.82
N ALA A 370 18.14 -5.39 -11.45
CA ALA A 370 17.58 -5.39 -12.81
C ALA A 370 16.23 -4.66 -12.86
N TYR A 371 15.34 -4.88 -11.88
CA TYR A 371 14.11 -4.11 -11.77
C TYR A 371 14.38 -2.62 -11.50
N ASP A 372 15.29 -2.29 -10.58
CA ASP A 372 15.64 -0.91 -10.25
C ASP A 372 16.26 -0.15 -11.44
N ALA A 373 16.95 -0.85 -12.34
CA ALA A 373 17.47 -0.33 -13.60
C ALA A 373 16.41 -0.24 -14.73
N LEU A 374 15.22 -0.84 -14.57
CA LEU A 374 14.15 -0.88 -15.57
C LEU A 374 12.85 -0.18 -15.13
N CYS A 375 12.68 0.17 -13.85
CA CYS A 375 11.36 0.60 -13.34
C CYS A 375 10.81 1.91 -13.94
N GLU A 376 11.65 2.71 -14.62
CA GLU A 376 11.26 3.96 -15.31
C GLU A 376 11.05 3.86 -16.84
N GLU A 377 11.56 2.83 -17.50
CA GLU A 377 11.52 2.69 -18.98
C GLU A 377 11.17 1.28 -19.46
N GLY A 378 10.97 0.34 -18.53
CA GLY A 378 10.74 -1.08 -18.82
C GLY A 378 9.47 -1.33 -19.63
N THR A 379 9.65 -2.09 -20.71
CA THR A 379 8.61 -2.75 -21.50
C THR A 379 8.69 -4.26 -21.32
N ALA A 380 7.64 -5.01 -21.65
CA ALA A 380 7.57 -6.46 -21.50
C ALA A 380 8.79 -7.17 -22.13
N THR A 381 9.17 -6.85 -23.37
CA THR A 381 10.37 -7.42 -24.02
C THR A 381 11.66 -7.15 -23.24
N THR A 382 11.85 -5.93 -22.72
CA THR A 382 13.06 -5.58 -21.98
C THR A 382 13.12 -6.23 -20.59
N VAL A 383 11.98 -6.39 -19.93
CA VAL A 383 11.86 -6.93 -18.58
C VAL A 383 11.98 -8.45 -18.60
N CYS A 384 11.23 -9.17 -19.44
CA CYS A 384 11.27 -10.63 -19.46
C CYS A 384 12.68 -11.13 -19.75
N ARG A 385 13.34 -10.64 -20.82
CA ARG A 385 14.73 -10.99 -21.15
C ARG A 385 15.70 -10.74 -19.99
N ALA A 386 15.60 -9.58 -19.32
CA ALA A 386 16.49 -9.27 -18.20
C ALA A 386 16.26 -10.17 -16.98
N LEU A 387 15.04 -10.70 -16.80
CA LEU A 387 14.71 -11.67 -15.74
C LEU A 387 15.11 -13.09 -16.13
N ASP A 388 14.90 -13.49 -17.39
CA ASP A 388 15.34 -14.77 -17.95
C ASP A 388 16.87 -14.94 -17.88
N GLU A 389 17.63 -13.85 -17.95
CA GLU A 389 19.10 -13.84 -17.82
C GLU A 389 19.63 -13.78 -16.36
N VAL A 390 18.80 -13.46 -15.34
CA VAL A 390 19.23 -13.36 -13.93
C VAL A 390 18.57 -14.36 -12.97
N ALA A 391 17.58 -15.13 -13.43
CA ALA A 391 16.90 -16.16 -12.65
C ALA A 391 17.69 -17.48 -12.62
N ASP A 392 17.55 -18.24 -11.53
CA ASP A 392 18.11 -19.59 -11.44
C ASP A 392 17.23 -20.60 -12.21
N ILE A 393 15.91 -20.36 -12.23
CA ILE A 393 14.94 -21.06 -13.10
C ILE A 393 13.99 -20.02 -13.72
N SER A 394 13.79 -20.08 -15.04
CA SER A 394 12.71 -19.38 -15.75
C SER A 394 11.73 -20.40 -16.34
N VAL A 395 10.43 -20.12 -16.21
CA VAL A 395 9.34 -20.89 -16.84
C VAL A 395 8.48 -19.91 -17.64
N PRO A 396 8.49 -19.95 -18.99
CA PRO A 396 7.74 -19.02 -19.80
C PRO A 396 6.23 -19.19 -19.64
N GLY A 397 5.50 -18.09 -19.76
CA GLY A 397 4.04 -18.09 -19.80
C GLY A 397 3.51 -18.82 -21.04
N SER A 398 2.46 -19.62 -20.85
CA SER A 398 1.79 -20.38 -21.92
C SER A 398 1.28 -19.53 -23.09
N LYS A 399 0.74 -18.34 -22.79
CA LYS A 399 0.49 -17.27 -23.76
C LYS A 399 1.50 -16.14 -23.51
N ASP A 400 2.19 -15.76 -24.57
CA ASP A 400 3.24 -14.74 -24.59
C ASP A 400 2.64 -13.34 -24.40
N HIS A 401 2.96 -12.67 -23.28
CA HIS A 401 2.43 -11.35 -22.93
C HIS A 401 2.62 -10.31 -24.04
N ILE A 402 3.76 -10.34 -24.75
CA ILE A 402 4.08 -9.37 -25.81
C ILE A 402 3.15 -9.57 -27.01
N LYS A 403 2.75 -10.83 -27.30
CA LYS A 403 1.79 -11.16 -28.35
C LYS A 403 0.36 -10.80 -27.94
N VAL A 404 -0.09 -11.23 -26.77
CA VAL A 404 -1.51 -11.18 -26.38
C VAL A 404 -1.95 -9.86 -25.72
N GLN A 405 -1.08 -9.22 -24.93
CA GLN A 405 -1.38 -7.97 -24.22
C GLN A 405 -0.59 -6.78 -24.78
N GLY A 406 0.69 -6.97 -25.09
CA GLY A 406 1.59 -5.97 -25.66
C GLY A 406 2.82 -5.68 -24.79
N GLU A 407 3.47 -4.56 -25.08
CA GLU A 407 4.72 -4.12 -24.45
C GLU A 407 4.53 -3.38 -23.11
N ILE A 408 3.34 -2.88 -22.79
CA ILE A 408 3.09 -2.17 -21.53
C ILE A 408 2.75 -3.18 -20.44
N LEU A 409 3.76 -3.54 -19.67
CA LEU A 409 3.64 -4.39 -18.48
C LEU A 409 3.23 -3.55 -17.26
N GLU A 410 2.19 -3.97 -16.51
CA GLU A 410 1.79 -3.27 -15.29
C GLU A 410 2.87 -3.37 -14.20
N GLY A 411 3.47 -4.54 -14.05
CA GLY A 411 4.42 -4.79 -12.97
C GLY A 411 4.86 -6.24 -12.82
N LEU A 412 5.40 -6.54 -11.65
CA LEU A 412 5.80 -7.87 -11.20
C LEU A 412 5.21 -8.12 -9.81
N VAL A 413 4.92 -9.38 -9.48
CA VAL A 413 4.60 -9.81 -8.12
C VAL A 413 5.73 -10.73 -7.65
N ALA A 414 6.38 -10.38 -6.54
CA ALA A 414 7.46 -11.14 -5.95
C ALA A 414 7.05 -11.65 -4.56
N ARG A 415 7.25 -12.94 -4.26
CA ARG A 415 6.83 -13.59 -3.01
C ARG A 415 7.89 -14.58 -2.51
N VAL A 416 7.98 -14.74 -1.20
CA VAL A 416 8.76 -15.80 -0.55
C VAL A 416 8.05 -17.14 -0.70
N VAL A 417 8.80 -18.20 -1.03
CA VAL A 417 8.35 -19.60 -1.07
C VAL A 417 9.40 -20.53 -0.43
N SER A 418 9.02 -21.78 -0.16
CA SER A 418 9.89 -22.80 0.44
C SER A 418 11.24 -22.95 -0.30
N PRO A 419 12.37 -23.22 0.38
CA PRO A 419 13.65 -23.53 -0.25
C PRO A 419 13.55 -24.58 -1.37
N ASP A 420 12.77 -25.64 -1.15
CA ASP A 420 12.64 -26.76 -2.09
C ASP A 420 11.74 -26.46 -3.31
N SER A 421 11.14 -25.28 -3.39
CA SER A 421 10.29 -24.87 -4.53
C SER A 421 11.03 -24.97 -5.87
N SER A 422 12.36 -24.76 -5.89
CA SER A 422 13.19 -24.91 -7.08
C SER A 422 13.28 -26.38 -7.54
N LYS A 423 13.54 -27.32 -6.61
CA LYS A 423 13.57 -28.77 -6.90
C LYS A 423 12.18 -29.29 -7.29
N HIS A 424 11.14 -28.81 -6.61
CA HIS A 424 9.75 -29.14 -6.94
C HIS A 424 9.36 -28.64 -8.33
N MET A 425 9.83 -27.44 -8.72
CA MET A 425 9.66 -26.93 -10.08
C MET A 425 10.30 -27.86 -11.12
N GLU A 426 11.56 -28.23 -10.95
CA GLU A 426 12.26 -29.16 -11.86
C GLU A 426 11.52 -30.49 -12.03
N ASN A 427 11.02 -31.08 -10.93
CA ASN A 427 10.23 -32.30 -10.96
C ASN A 427 8.91 -32.12 -11.73
N VAL A 428 8.14 -31.06 -11.44
CA VAL A 428 6.89 -30.75 -12.15
C VAL A 428 7.12 -30.49 -13.64
N LEU A 429 8.18 -29.77 -14.01
CA LEU A 429 8.51 -29.50 -15.41
C LEU A 429 8.87 -30.78 -16.18
N ARG A 430 9.40 -31.79 -15.48
CA ARG A 430 9.75 -33.11 -16.02
C ARG A 430 8.57 -34.08 -16.11
N GLU A 431 7.64 -34.04 -15.15
CA GLU A 431 6.43 -34.89 -15.12
C GLU A 431 5.32 -34.34 -16.03
N TYR A 432 5.05 -33.04 -15.95
CA TYR A 432 4.01 -32.35 -16.71
C TYR A 432 4.64 -31.54 -17.84
N HIS A 433 4.78 -32.13 -19.03
CA HIS A 433 5.26 -31.39 -20.20
C HIS A 433 4.25 -30.31 -20.66
N PRO A 434 4.70 -29.26 -21.37
CA PRO A 434 3.80 -28.30 -22.01
C PRO A 434 2.81 -29.00 -22.96
N PRO A 435 1.51 -28.65 -22.96
CA PRO A 435 0.52 -29.30 -23.82
C PRO A 435 0.75 -28.98 -25.31
N PRO A 436 0.39 -29.89 -26.23
CA PRO A 436 0.47 -29.64 -27.66
C PRO A 436 -0.54 -28.58 -28.10
N ALA A 437 -0.19 -27.80 -29.13
CA ALA A 437 -1.03 -26.73 -29.67
C ALA A 437 -2.13 -27.24 -30.62
N GLU A 438 -2.95 -28.18 -30.12
CA GLU A 438 -4.08 -28.78 -30.85
C GLU A 438 -5.30 -27.84 -30.82
N GLY A 439 -5.52 -27.07 -31.89
CA GLY A 439 -6.72 -26.24 -32.03
C GLY A 439 -6.62 -24.98 -32.89
N ALA A 440 -5.42 -24.60 -33.34
CA ALA A 440 -5.17 -23.31 -34.01
C ALA A 440 -6.02 -23.05 -35.28
N ASP A 441 -6.44 -24.10 -36.00
CA ASP A 441 -7.22 -24.01 -37.25
C ASP A 441 -8.74 -24.22 -37.06
N LEU A 442 -9.24 -24.26 -35.82
CA LEU A 442 -10.67 -24.45 -35.55
C LEU A 442 -11.46 -23.13 -35.57
N ASN A 443 -12.66 -23.17 -36.14
CA ASN A 443 -13.61 -22.05 -36.07
C ASN A 443 -14.20 -21.94 -34.65
N LEU A 444 -13.58 -21.12 -33.81
CA LEU A 444 -13.96 -20.86 -32.41
C LEU A 444 -15.27 -20.04 -32.25
N GLY A 445 -16.00 -19.79 -33.33
CA GLY A 445 -17.18 -18.92 -33.34
C GLY A 445 -16.85 -17.46 -33.02
N SER A 446 -17.88 -16.61 -32.97
CA SER A 446 -17.71 -15.17 -32.77
C SER A 446 -16.85 -14.82 -31.56
N SER A 447 -16.01 -13.80 -31.71
CA SER A 447 -15.16 -13.33 -30.63
C SER A 447 -15.97 -12.65 -29.52
N LEU A 448 -15.35 -12.50 -28.35
CA LEU A 448 -15.90 -11.70 -27.25
C LEU A 448 -16.36 -10.32 -27.72
N ARG A 449 -15.55 -9.67 -28.56
CA ARG A 449 -15.76 -8.30 -29.05
C ARG A 449 -16.94 -8.21 -30.01
N GLU A 450 -17.13 -9.21 -30.88
CA GLU A 450 -18.31 -9.30 -31.76
C GLU A 450 -19.61 -9.48 -30.97
N ILE A 451 -19.63 -10.42 -30.02
CA ILE A 451 -20.83 -10.67 -29.18
C ILE A 451 -21.18 -9.41 -28.37
N CYS A 452 -20.17 -8.74 -27.82
CA CYS A 452 -20.36 -7.48 -27.10
C CYS A 452 -20.86 -6.35 -28.02
N ALA A 453 -20.25 -6.15 -29.19
CA ALA A 453 -20.67 -5.14 -30.17
C ALA A 453 -22.11 -5.35 -30.66
N ALA A 454 -22.50 -6.60 -30.94
CA ALA A 454 -23.85 -6.94 -31.41
C ALA A 454 -24.94 -6.67 -30.36
N ASN A 455 -24.61 -6.76 -29.07
CA ASN A 455 -25.56 -6.64 -27.96
C ASN A 455 -25.40 -5.34 -27.14
N ARG A 456 -24.58 -4.38 -27.61
CA ARG A 456 -24.19 -3.16 -26.87
C ARG A 456 -25.32 -2.23 -26.39
N ALA A 457 -26.55 -2.47 -26.82
CA ALA A 457 -27.74 -1.69 -26.42
C ALA A 457 -28.34 -2.13 -25.07
N ASP A 458 -28.03 -3.34 -24.58
CA ASP A 458 -28.53 -3.85 -23.30
C ASP A 458 -27.52 -4.83 -22.67
N GLU A 459 -26.93 -4.44 -21.53
CA GLU A 459 -25.99 -5.27 -20.76
C GLU A 459 -26.59 -6.65 -20.42
N LYS A 460 -27.91 -6.78 -20.22
CA LYS A 460 -28.55 -8.07 -19.95
C LYS A 460 -28.59 -8.98 -21.17
N GLN A 461 -28.81 -8.42 -22.36
CA GLN A 461 -28.74 -9.17 -23.62
C GLN A 461 -27.30 -9.58 -23.91
N GLN A 462 -26.33 -8.71 -23.66
CA GLN A 462 -24.90 -9.00 -23.74
C GLN A 462 -24.50 -10.16 -22.80
N ILE A 463 -24.90 -10.11 -21.52
CA ILE A 463 -24.71 -11.21 -20.56
C ILE A 463 -25.37 -12.51 -21.06
N LYS A 464 -26.60 -12.43 -21.58
CA LYS A 464 -27.36 -13.60 -22.06
C LYS A 464 -26.68 -14.27 -23.26
N ALA A 465 -26.26 -13.48 -24.26
CA ALA A 465 -25.56 -13.97 -25.44
C ALA A 465 -24.21 -14.59 -25.09
N LEU A 466 -23.44 -13.97 -24.18
CA LEU A 466 -22.17 -14.51 -23.70
C LEU A 466 -22.36 -15.87 -23.03
N LEU A 467 -23.29 -16.00 -22.09
CA LEU A 467 -23.52 -17.27 -21.38
C LEU A 467 -24.07 -18.37 -22.32
N GLN A 468 -24.98 -18.01 -23.24
CA GLN A 468 -25.52 -18.96 -24.23
C GLN A 468 -24.45 -19.52 -25.19
N SER A 469 -23.49 -18.69 -25.60
CA SER A 469 -22.47 -19.07 -26.60
C SER A 469 -21.47 -20.15 -26.14
N ILE A 470 -21.41 -20.44 -24.83
CA ILE A 470 -20.50 -21.43 -24.23
C ILE A 470 -21.13 -22.84 -24.21
N GLY A 471 -22.47 -22.91 -24.29
CA GLY A 471 -23.24 -24.12 -24.06
C GLY A 471 -23.45 -24.47 -22.58
N SER A 472 -24.38 -25.39 -22.32
CA SER A 472 -24.79 -25.79 -20.97
C SER A 472 -23.79 -26.70 -20.23
N SER A 473 -22.70 -27.13 -20.89
CA SER A 473 -21.64 -27.96 -20.29
C SER A 473 -20.88 -27.24 -19.17
N PHE A 474 -20.67 -25.93 -19.29
CA PHE A 474 -19.81 -25.18 -18.38
C PHE A 474 -20.58 -24.32 -17.37
N CYS A 475 -21.71 -23.75 -17.77
CA CYS A 475 -22.57 -22.96 -16.88
C CYS A 475 -24.05 -23.22 -17.22
N PRO A 476 -24.64 -24.34 -16.77
CA PRO A 476 -26.04 -24.67 -17.04
C PRO A 476 -27.03 -23.80 -16.24
N ASP A 477 -26.61 -23.23 -15.12
CA ASP A 477 -27.44 -22.43 -14.22
C ASP A 477 -27.06 -20.95 -14.29
N ASN A 478 -27.98 -20.12 -14.81
CA ASN A 478 -27.81 -18.68 -14.96
C ASN A 478 -28.47 -17.86 -13.82
N SER A 479 -28.96 -18.52 -12.75
CA SER A 479 -29.73 -17.89 -11.67
C SER A 479 -28.97 -16.78 -10.93
N ASP A 480 -27.64 -16.83 -10.88
CA ASP A 480 -26.82 -15.78 -10.26
C ASP A 480 -26.85 -14.46 -11.06
N TRP A 481 -27.15 -14.48 -12.36
CA TRP A 481 -27.26 -13.28 -13.21
C TRP A 481 -28.70 -12.77 -13.32
N PHE A 482 -29.66 -13.66 -13.60
CA PHE A 482 -31.04 -13.28 -13.93
C PHE A 482 -32.04 -13.50 -12.77
N GLY A 483 -31.67 -14.24 -11.73
CA GLY A 483 -32.61 -14.74 -10.72
C GLY A 483 -33.52 -15.83 -11.31
N VAL A 484 -34.69 -16.01 -10.69
CA VAL A 484 -35.75 -16.90 -11.21
C VAL A 484 -36.75 -16.06 -12.00
N GLU A 485 -36.95 -16.37 -13.28
CA GLU A 485 -37.80 -15.60 -14.23
C GLU A 485 -39.31 -15.75 -13.94
N VAL A 486 -39.80 -15.25 -12.79
CA VAL A 486 -41.24 -15.25 -12.45
C VAL A 486 -41.71 -13.89 -11.92
N GLY A 487 -42.24 -13.05 -12.82
CA GLY A 487 -43.35 -12.13 -12.55
C GLY A 487 -43.18 -11.00 -11.52
N GLY A 488 -41.97 -10.69 -11.03
CA GLY A 488 -41.77 -9.61 -10.08
C GLY A 488 -40.33 -9.14 -9.90
N THR A 489 -40.14 -7.84 -9.68
CA THR A 489 -38.83 -7.19 -9.47
C THR A 489 -38.28 -7.44 -8.07
N HIS A 490 -38.06 -8.71 -7.72
CA HIS A 490 -37.53 -9.11 -6.42
C HIS A 490 -36.11 -8.57 -6.20
N SER A 491 -35.88 -7.93 -5.05
CA SER A 491 -34.55 -7.47 -4.65
C SER A 491 -33.59 -8.66 -4.50
N ARG A 492 -32.50 -8.66 -5.28
CA ARG A 492 -31.41 -9.63 -5.14
C ARG A 492 -30.71 -9.53 -3.78
N ASN A 493 -30.71 -8.33 -3.17
CA ASN A 493 -30.16 -8.07 -1.85
C ASN A 493 -31.08 -8.64 -0.76
N ALA A 494 -30.52 -9.43 0.15
CA ALA A 494 -31.15 -9.81 1.41
C ALA A 494 -30.88 -8.74 2.48
N ASP A 495 -31.74 -8.64 3.50
CA ASP A 495 -31.60 -7.67 4.58
C ASP A 495 -30.33 -7.90 5.44
N ARG A 496 -29.81 -6.82 6.01
CA ARG A 496 -28.62 -6.77 6.88
C ARG A 496 -28.80 -7.61 8.16
N SER A 497 -30.02 -7.98 8.57
CA SER A 497 -30.21 -8.85 9.72
C SER A 497 -29.65 -10.26 9.52
N VAL A 498 -29.44 -10.75 8.28
CA VAL A 498 -28.76 -12.04 8.00
C VAL A 498 -27.45 -12.15 8.79
N VAL A 499 -26.62 -11.10 8.76
CA VAL A 499 -25.31 -11.09 9.43
C VAL A 499 -25.45 -11.14 10.95
N SER A 500 -26.49 -10.52 11.51
CA SER A 500 -26.74 -10.56 12.95
C SER A 500 -27.29 -11.92 13.39
N LYS A 501 -28.19 -12.54 12.61
CA LYS A 501 -28.70 -13.89 12.88
C LYS A 501 -27.62 -14.96 12.72
N PHE A 502 -26.76 -14.83 11.71
CA PHE A 502 -25.54 -15.64 11.53
C PHE A 502 -24.59 -15.58 12.74
N LEU A 503 -24.40 -14.41 13.35
CA LEU A 503 -23.55 -14.26 14.54
C LEU A 503 -24.21 -14.70 15.86
N GLN A 504 -25.53 -14.88 15.88
CA GLN A 504 -26.29 -15.35 17.04
C GLN A 504 -26.47 -16.88 17.04
N ALA A 505 -26.59 -17.50 15.87
CA ALA A 505 -26.77 -18.94 15.72
C ALA A 505 -25.50 -19.74 16.10
N HIS A 506 -25.68 -20.97 16.57
CA HIS A 506 -24.57 -21.86 16.92
C HIS A 506 -23.79 -22.30 15.66
N PRO A 507 -22.45 -22.34 15.66
CA PRO A 507 -21.69 -22.81 14.51
C PRO A 507 -21.79 -24.34 14.35
N ALA A 508 -22.16 -24.79 13.15
CA ALA A 508 -22.27 -26.21 12.82
C ALA A 508 -20.91 -26.91 12.60
N ASP A 509 -19.85 -26.15 12.37
CA ASP A 509 -18.48 -26.65 12.19
C ASP A 509 -17.42 -25.60 12.59
N TYR A 510 -16.16 -26.05 12.69
CA TYR A 510 -15.00 -25.22 13.04
C TYR A 510 -14.77 -24.05 12.07
N SER A 511 -15.02 -24.25 10.76
CA SER A 511 -14.92 -23.17 9.77
C SER A 511 -15.91 -22.06 10.04
N THR A 512 -17.16 -22.43 10.36
CA THR A 512 -18.22 -21.49 10.74
C THR A 512 -17.86 -20.75 12.03
N LYS A 513 -17.33 -21.46 13.04
CA LYS A 513 -16.82 -20.84 14.28
C LYS A 513 -15.76 -19.78 13.98
N LYS A 514 -14.78 -20.08 13.12
CA LYS A 514 -13.71 -19.13 12.73
C LYS A 514 -14.19 -17.96 11.87
N LEU A 515 -15.12 -18.19 10.94
CA LEU A 515 -15.77 -17.13 10.17
C LEU A 515 -16.61 -16.21 11.07
N GLN A 516 -17.34 -16.75 12.05
CA GLN A 516 -18.02 -15.92 13.05
C GLN A 516 -17.03 -15.13 13.93
N GLU A 517 -15.93 -15.72 14.40
CA GLU A 517 -14.88 -15.01 15.16
C GLU A 517 -14.32 -13.80 14.38
N MET A 518 -13.98 -14.01 13.09
CA MET A 518 -13.53 -12.94 12.21
C MET A 518 -14.59 -11.85 12.02
N VAL A 519 -15.84 -12.21 11.71
CA VAL A 519 -16.93 -11.25 11.44
C VAL A 519 -17.33 -10.48 12.69
N ARG A 520 -17.26 -11.09 13.89
CA ARG A 520 -17.37 -10.37 15.18
C ARG A 520 -16.27 -9.31 15.31
N LEU A 521 -15.01 -9.69 15.13
CA LEU A 521 -13.87 -8.78 15.25
C LEU A 521 -13.94 -7.60 14.26
N LEU A 522 -14.29 -7.86 12.99
CA LEU A 522 -14.50 -6.81 11.96
C LEU A 522 -15.54 -5.76 12.42
N ARG A 523 -16.66 -6.21 13.01
CA ARG A 523 -17.74 -5.34 13.51
C ARG A 523 -17.35 -4.61 14.80
N GLU A 524 -16.79 -5.32 15.78
CA GLU A 524 -16.37 -4.78 17.08
C GLU A 524 -15.32 -3.67 16.93
N ARG A 525 -14.29 -3.92 16.10
CA ARG A 525 -13.20 -2.95 15.84
C ARG A 525 -13.59 -1.80 14.91
N ARG A 526 -14.81 -1.81 14.38
CA ARG A 526 -15.30 -0.88 13.34
C ARG A 526 -14.27 -0.73 12.22
N PHE A 527 -13.94 -1.86 11.61
CA PHE A 527 -13.13 -1.87 10.40
C PHE A 527 -13.97 -1.41 9.19
N PRO A 528 -13.35 -0.80 8.16
CA PRO A 528 -14.05 -0.30 6.98
C PRO A 528 -14.46 -1.47 6.08
N THR A 529 -15.49 -2.20 6.50
CA THR A 529 -15.97 -3.43 5.87
C THR A 529 -17.49 -3.47 5.79
N ALA A 530 -18.04 -3.71 4.60
CA ALA A 530 -19.45 -4.04 4.40
C ALA A 530 -19.64 -5.54 4.20
N PHE A 531 -20.79 -6.02 4.68
CA PHE A 531 -21.26 -7.38 4.47
C PHE A 531 -22.49 -7.29 3.55
N LYS A 532 -22.33 -7.63 2.28
CA LYS A 532 -23.43 -7.63 1.30
C LYS A 532 -24.03 -9.04 1.26
N CYS A 533 -25.28 -9.18 1.71
CA CYS A 533 -25.99 -10.46 1.72
C CYS A 533 -27.02 -10.52 0.57
N TYR A 534 -27.15 -11.69 -0.02
CA TYR A 534 -28.00 -11.98 -1.17
C TYR A 534 -28.71 -13.32 -0.96
N HIS A 535 -29.88 -13.51 -1.56
CA HIS A 535 -30.53 -14.83 -1.57
C HIS A 535 -29.74 -15.82 -2.45
N ASN A 536 -29.63 -17.08 -2.03
CA ASN A 536 -28.93 -18.10 -2.82
C ASN A 536 -29.92 -18.83 -3.74
N PHE A 537 -30.16 -18.25 -4.93
CA PHE A 537 -31.13 -18.78 -5.89
C PHE A 537 -30.81 -20.21 -6.37
N GLN A 538 -29.53 -20.62 -6.37
CA GLN A 538 -29.11 -21.98 -6.74
C GLN A 538 -29.54 -23.06 -5.72
N LYS A 539 -30.10 -22.65 -4.57
CA LYS A 539 -30.62 -23.54 -3.51
C LYS A 539 -32.09 -23.22 -3.17
N ILE A 540 -32.81 -22.53 -4.07
CA ILE A 540 -34.17 -22.03 -3.82
C ILE A 540 -35.16 -23.16 -3.50
N ASP A 541 -35.07 -24.30 -4.18
CA ASP A 541 -35.93 -25.48 -3.94
C ASP A 541 -35.63 -26.20 -2.62
N SER A 542 -34.53 -25.84 -1.95
CA SER A 542 -34.16 -26.34 -0.62
C SER A 542 -34.51 -25.35 0.51
N VAL A 543 -35.10 -24.20 0.20
CA VAL A 543 -35.51 -23.19 1.20
C VAL A 543 -36.80 -23.63 1.89
N SER A 544 -36.81 -23.56 3.22
CA SER A 544 -38.02 -23.73 4.04
C SER A 544 -38.01 -22.72 5.19
N ASN A 545 -39.12 -22.63 5.94
CA ASN A 545 -39.22 -21.76 7.11
C ASN A 545 -38.12 -22.03 8.16
N ASP A 546 -37.56 -23.24 8.18
CA ASP A 546 -36.56 -23.70 9.15
C ASP A 546 -35.16 -23.93 8.54
N ASN A 547 -34.94 -23.58 7.27
CA ASN A 547 -33.68 -23.80 6.53
C ASN A 547 -33.52 -22.76 5.40
N LEU A 548 -32.67 -21.74 5.60
CA LEU A 548 -32.55 -20.55 4.77
C LEU A 548 -31.12 -20.36 4.20
N PHE A 549 -31.00 -20.21 2.88
CA PHE A 549 -29.71 -20.07 2.19
C PHE A 549 -29.43 -18.65 1.65
N TYR A 550 -28.22 -18.16 1.91
CA TYR A 550 -27.74 -16.85 1.48
C TYR A 550 -26.32 -16.93 0.89
N LYS A 551 -25.97 -15.97 0.04
CA LYS A 551 -24.60 -15.67 -0.39
C LYS A 551 -24.16 -14.38 0.30
N MET A 552 -23.00 -14.37 0.97
CA MET A 552 -22.41 -13.21 1.62
C MET A 552 -21.09 -12.82 0.96
N VAL A 553 -20.94 -11.53 0.67
CA VAL A 553 -19.72 -10.90 0.19
C VAL A 553 -19.13 -10.03 1.30
N ILE A 554 -17.87 -10.26 1.66
CA ILE A 554 -17.14 -9.44 2.64
C ILE A 554 -16.34 -8.38 1.86
N HIS A 555 -16.94 -7.19 1.67
CA HIS A 555 -16.29 -6.09 0.97
C HIS A 555 -15.45 -5.25 1.95
N VAL A 556 -14.13 -5.18 1.73
CA VAL A 556 -13.23 -4.31 2.50
C VAL A 556 -12.98 -3.03 1.71
N HIS A 557 -13.51 -1.90 2.19
CA HIS A 557 -13.55 -0.63 1.44
C HIS A 557 -12.17 0.04 1.27
N SER A 558 -11.18 -0.30 2.11
CA SER A 558 -9.85 0.34 2.05
C SER A 558 -8.71 -0.61 2.40
N ASP A 559 -7.53 -0.35 1.81
CA ASP A 559 -6.29 -1.07 2.16
C ASP A 559 -5.89 -0.88 3.64
N SER A 560 -6.35 0.19 4.30
CA SER A 560 -6.17 0.38 5.75
C SER A 560 -7.02 -0.56 6.61
N GLY A 561 -8.11 -1.12 6.10
CA GLY A 561 -8.89 -2.16 6.78
C GLY A 561 -8.09 -3.44 6.97
N PHE A 562 -7.42 -3.90 5.91
CA PHE A 562 -6.53 -5.07 5.95
C PHE A 562 -5.37 -4.89 6.91
N ARG A 563 -4.65 -3.76 6.85
CA ARG A 563 -3.53 -3.47 7.76
C ARG A 563 -3.96 -3.43 9.23
N ARG A 564 -5.13 -2.84 9.53
CA ARG A 564 -5.71 -2.85 10.89
C ARG A 564 -6.07 -4.26 11.35
N TYR A 565 -6.57 -5.12 10.46
CA TYR A 565 -6.85 -6.53 10.78
C TYR A 565 -5.56 -7.34 11.02
N GLN A 566 -4.54 -7.17 10.18
CA GLN A 566 -3.22 -7.79 10.36
C GLN A 566 -2.57 -7.41 11.71
N LYS A 567 -2.76 -6.16 12.19
CA LYS A 567 -2.35 -5.79 13.56
C LYS A 567 -3.06 -6.63 14.63
N GLU A 568 -4.35 -6.93 14.49
CA GLU A 568 -5.05 -7.81 15.44
C GLU A 568 -4.55 -9.26 15.39
N MET A 569 -4.20 -9.78 14.20
CA MET A 569 -3.65 -11.14 14.05
C MET A 569 -2.35 -11.33 14.84
N ARG A 570 -1.44 -10.35 14.83
CA ARG A 570 -0.21 -10.39 15.65
C ARG A 570 -0.49 -10.50 17.16
N HIS A 571 -1.63 -10.01 17.63
CA HIS A 571 -2.06 -10.12 19.03
C HIS A 571 -2.91 -11.38 19.31
N LYS A 572 -3.32 -12.11 18.26
CA LYS A 572 -4.24 -13.26 18.31
C LYS A 572 -3.91 -14.24 17.16
N PRO A 573 -2.84 -15.05 17.27
CA PRO A 573 -2.36 -15.90 16.16
C PRO A 573 -3.39 -16.95 15.68
N GLY A 574 -4.38 -17.32 16.51
CA GLY A 574 -5.48 -18.20 16.12
C GLY A 574 -6.58 -17.57 15.23
N LEU A 575 -6.36 -16.37 14.66
CA LEU A 575 -7.24 -15.73 13.68
C LEU A 575 -6.90 -16.16 12.24
N TRP A 576 -7.91 -16.24 11.37
CA TRP A 576 -7.69 -16.46 9.94
C TRP A 576 -7.36 -15.14 9.22
N PRO A 577 -6.54 -15.15 8.15
CA PRO A 577 -6.28 -13.96 7.34
C PRO A 577 -7.55 -13.31 6.77
N LEU A 578 -7.53 -11.97 6.68
CA LEU A 578 -8.55 -11.24 5.92
C LEU A 578 -8.17 -11.24 4.43
N TYR A 579 -8.84 -12.10 3.66
CA TYR A 579 -8.62 -12.29 2.23
C TYR A 579 -9.26 -11.21 1.35
N ARG A 580 -8.78 -11.10 0.10
CA ARG A 580 -9.43 -10.30 -0.96
C ARG A 580 -10.42 -11.18 -1.74
N GLY A 581 -11.50 -10.57 -2.25
CA GLY A 581 -12.51 -11.30 -3.04
C GLY A 581 -13.16 -12.44 -2.28
N PHE A 582 -13.71 -12.14 -1.10
CA PHE A 582 -14.08 -13.15 -0.11
C PHE A 582 -15.60 -13.41 -0.14
N PHE A 583 -15.97 -14.59 -0.63
CA PHE A 583 -17.35 -15.03 -0.84
C PHE A 583 -17.69 -16.27 0.01
N VAL A 584 -18.83 -16.22 0.70
CA VAL A 584 -19.26 -17.24 1.68
C VAL A 584 -20.73 -17.59 1.45
N ASP A 585 -21.03 -18.86 1.24
CA ASP A 585 -22.39 -19.41 1.35
C ASP A 585 -22.75 -19.53 2.84
N ILE A 586 -23.91 -19.02 3.25
CA ILE A 586 -24.47 -19.18 4.59
C ILE A 586 -25.74 -20.03 4.51
N ASN A 587 -25.83 -21.07 5.34
CA ASN A 587 -27.09 -21.71 5.70
C ASN A 587 -27.45 -21.37 7.15
N LEU A 588 -28.70 -20.99 7.42
CA LEU A 588 -29.28 -20.84 8.75
C LEU A 588 -30.40 -21.87 8.91
N PHE A 589 -30.31 -22.78 9.89
CA PHE A 589 -31.24 -23.89 10.03
C PHE A 589 -31.58 -24.26 11.47
N LYS A 590 -32.76 -24.88 11.69
CA LYS A 590 -33.12 -25.51 12.96
C LYS A 590 -32.52 -26.90 13.09
N GLY A 591 -31.91 -27.21 14.23
CA GLY A 591 -31.24 -28.48 14.50
C GLY A 591 -32.13 -29.47 15.25
N ASN A 592 -32.51 -30.56 14.60
CA ASN A 592 -33.08 -31.73 15.27
C ASN A 592 -32.05 -32.34 16.24
N LYS A 593 -32.50 -32.98 17.33
CA LYS A 593 -31.65 -33.49 18.43
C LYS A 593 -30.47 -34.36 17.96
N GLU A 594 -30.69 -35.21 16.96
CA GLU A 594 -29.67 -36.09 16.38
C GLU A 594 -28.59 -35.29 15.65
N ARG A 595 -28.99 -34.42 14.72
CA ARG A 595 -28.08 -33.53 13.95
C ARG A 595 -27.30 -32.58 14.86
N ALA A 596 -27.90 -32.12 15.96
CA ALA A 596 -27.23 -31.35 17.00
C ALA A 596 -26.15 -32.16 17.73
N ALA A 597 -26.41 -33.44 18.02
CA ALA A 597 -25.43 -34.35 18.63
C ALA A 597 -24.29 -34.71 17.66
N GLU A 598 -24.57 -34.87 16.37
CA GLU A 598 -23.54 -35.05 15.34
C GLU A 598 -22.62 -33.83 15.21
N ILE A 599 -23.18 -32.61 15.19
CA ILE A 599 -22.43 -31.35 15.18
C ILE A 599 -21.49 -31.27 16.40
N ALA A 600 -21.99 -31.58 17.61
CA ALA A 600 -21.17 -31.60 18.82
C ALA A 600 -20.04 -32.65 18.73
N LYS A 601 -20.35 -33.86 18.26
CA LYS A 601 -19.39 -34.96 18.10
C LYS A 601 -18.30 -34.64 17.07
N ASN A 602 -18.65 -33.99 15.96
CA ASN A 602 -17.71 -33.60 14.91
C ASN A 602 -16.81 -32.43 15.31
N ASN A 603 -17.35 -31.41 15.98
CA ASN A 603 -16.55 -30.31 16.51
C ASN A 603 -15.48 -30.80 17.48
N ASN A 604 -15.85 -31.63 18.47
CA ASN A 604 -14.91 -32.21 19.43
C ASN A 604 -13.80 -33.03 18.75
N LYS A 605 -14.14 -33.77 17.67
CA LYS A 605 -13.18 -34.59 16.91
C LYS A 605 -12.22 -33.75 16.07
N MET A 606 -12.65 -32.59 15.57
CA MET A 606 -11.76 -31.66 14.85
C MET A 606 -10.84 -30.88 15.79
N GLU A 607 -11.34 -30.39 16.93
CA GLU A 607 -10.51 -29.64 17.89
C GLU A 607 -9.40 -30.52 18.50
N ALA A 608 -9.65 -31.81 18.71
CA ALA A 608 -8.61 -32.77 19.10
C ALA A 608 -7.54 -32.96 18.00
N ASN A 609 -7.94 -33.11 16.74
CA ASN A 609 -7.00 -33.35 15.63
C ASN A 609 -6.14 -32.12 15.28
N ILE A 610 -6.65 -30.90 15.44
CA ILE A 610 -5.90 -29.66 15.18
C ILE A 610 -4.76 -29.52 16.20
N ASN A 611 -5.06 -29.71 17.49
CA ASN A 611 -4.08 -29.67 18.58
C ASN A 611 -2.95 -30.72 18.44
N GLY A 612 -3.14 -31.78 17.64
CA GLY A 612 -2.10 -32.75 17.32
C GLY A 612 -1.33 -32.46 16.02
N ASN A 613 -1.98 -31.92 14.99
CA ASN A 613 -1.39 -31.79 13.65
C ASN A 613 -0.58 -30.51 13.42
N ASP A 614 -0.79 -29.45 14.20
CA ASP A 614 0.06 -28.24 14.13
C ASP A 614 1.54 -28.55 14.47
N ALA A 615 1.80 -29.63 15.21
CA ALA A 615 3.15 -30.13 15.47
C ALA A 615 3.76 -30.97 14.33
N VAL A 616 2.96 -31.39 13.34
CA VAL A 616 3.39 -32.35 12.29
C VAL A 616 3.58 -31.68 10.93
N SER A 617 2.87 -30.58 10.64
CA SER A 617 3.17 -29.74 9.47
C SER A 617 4.44 -28.88 9.65
N ALA A 618 4.91 -28.73 10.88
CA ALA A 618 6.07 -27.92 11.27
C ALA A 618 7.44 -28.52 10.90
N LYS A 619 7.53 -29.46 9.95
CA LYS A 619 8.81 -30.07 9.53
C LYS A 619 9.57 -29.27 8.48
N ASP A 620 8.88 -28.59 7.56
CA ASP A 620 9.48 -27.89 6.42
C ASP A 620 8.88 -26.48 6.21
N GLY A 621 8.21 -25.94 7.24
CA GLY A 621 7.39 -24.73 7.15
C GLY A 621 8.14 -23.43 7.46
N ILE A 622 8.11 -22.48 6.51
CA ILE A 622 8.39 -21.06 6.78
C ILE A 622 7.33 -20.52 7.76
N ALA A 623 7.74 -19.67 8.72
CA ALA A 623 6.85 -19.10 9.74
C ALA A 623 5.65 -18.33 9.12
N ASP A 624 4.46 -18.37 9.75
CA ASP A 624 3.21 -17.83 9.16
C ASP A 624 3.23 -16.30 8.90
N GLU A 625 4.14 -15.54 9.54
CA GLU A 625 4.41 -14.13 9.15
C GLU A 625 5.22 -14.02 7.83
N ASP A 626 6.23 -14.87 7.64
CA ASP A 626 7.12 -14.88 6.47
C ASP A 626 6.53 -15.61 5.26
N ALA A 627 5.68 -16.63 5.49
CA ALA A 627 4.97 -17.37 4.44
C ALA A 627 3.97 -16.49 3.65
N ASN A 628 3.68 -15.28 4.14
CA ASN A 628 2.83 -14.29 3.48
C ASN A 628 3.63 -13.09 2.91
N LEU A 629 4.97 -13.16 2.90
CA LEU A 629 5.84 -12.04 2.50
C LEU A 629 5.85 -11.87 0.97
N MET A 630 5.02 -10.93 0.49
CA MET A 630 4.81 -10.66 -0.93
C MET A 630 4.73 -9.15 -1.21
N ILE A 631 5.33 -8.72 -2.33
CA ILE A 631 5.38 -7.33 -2.80
C ILE A 631 4.97 -7.24 -4.27
N LYS A 632 4.35 -6.12 -4.64
CA LYS A 632 4.09 -5.74 -6.05
C LYS A 632 4.95 -4.55 -6.45
N LEU A 633 5.69 -4.77 -7.53
CA LEU A 633 6.55 -3.84 -8.24
C LEU A 633 5.80 -3.33 -9.48
N LYS A 634 6.02 -2.09 -9.95
CA LYS A 634 5.26 -1.51 -11.08
C LYS A 634 6.08 -0.55 -11.96
N PHE A 635 5.94 -0.66 -13.28
CA PHE A 635 6.70 0.15 -14.24
C PHE A 635 6.08 1.53 -14.48
N LEU A 636 6.93 2.53 -14.76
CA LEU A 636 6.50 3.92 -14.99
C LEU A 636 5.65 4.08 -16.26
N THR A 637 5.95 3.30 -17.29
CA THR A 637 5.21 3.22 -18.57
C THR A 637 3.72 2.90 -18.38
N TYR A 638 3.39 2.03 -17.42
CA TYR A 638 2.03 1.77 -16.94
C TYR A 638 1.53 2.85 -15.96
N LYS A 639 2.36 3.22 -14.97
CA LYS A 639 1.97 4.19 -13.92
C LYS A 639 1.54 5.54 -14.54
N LEU A 640 2.20 5.97 -15.62
CA LEU A 640 1.85 7.10 -16.47
C LEU A 640 0.37 7.05 -16.88
N ARG A 641 -0.03 6.00 -17.60
CA ARG A 641 -1.37 5.87 -18.18
C ARG A 641 -2.44 5.76 -17.11
N THR A 642 -2.26 4.83 -16.17
CA THR A 642 -3.28 4.52 -15.17
C THR A 642 -3.37 5.59 -14.07
N PHE A 643 -2.25 6.12 -13.57
CA PHE A 643 -2.26 7.04 -12.43
C PHE A 643 -2.05 8.52 -12.79
N LEU A 644 -1.24 8.87 -13.79
CA LEU A 644 -1.04 10.28 -14.15
C LEU A 644 -2.09 10.77 -15.15
N ILE A 645 -2.45 9.94 -16.14
CA ILE A 645 -3.50 10.26 -17.12
C ILE A 645 -4.87 9.92 -16.52
N ARG A 646 -5.30 8.64 -16.51
CA ARG A 646 -6.68 8.22 -16.19
C ARG A 646 -7.17 8.75 -14.85
N ASN A 647 -6.49 8.41 -13.76
CA ASN A 647 -6.89 8.82 -12.41
C ASN A 647 -6.69 10.34 -12.14
N GLY A 648 -6.03 11.07 -13.05
CA GLY A 648 -5.88 12.52 -12.97
C GLY A 648 -6.88 13.31 -13.83
N LEU A 649 -7.68 12.65 -14.68
CA LEU A 649 -8.69 13.29 -15.55
C LEU A 649 -9.68 14.14 -14.75
N SER A 650 -10.22 13.60 -13.66
CA SER A 650 -11.20 14.30 -12.82
C SER A 650 -10.66 15.62 -12.28
N ILE A 651 -9.41 15.63 -11.78
CA ILE A 651 -8.71 16.83 -11.29
C ILE A 651 -8.45 17.81 -12.44
N LEU A 652 -8.05 17.32 -13.62
CA LEU A 652 -7.81 18.16 -14.80
C LEU A 652 -9.08 18.85 -15.32
N PHE A 653 -10.24 18.19 -15.23
CA PHE A 653 -11.51 18.75 -15.71
C PHE A 653 -12.27 19.57 -14.65
N LYS A 654 -12.20 19.20 -13.36
CA LYS A 654 -12.83 19.94 -12.25
C LYS A 654 -11.97 21.12 -11.78
N ASP A 655 -10.71 20.86 -11.42
CA ASP A 655 -9.82 21.81 -10.73
C ASP A 655 -8.84 22.52 -11.69
N GLY A 656 -8.64 21.94 -12.88
CA GLY A 656 -7.87 22.52 -13.97
C GLY A 656 -6.37 22.18 -13.99
N PRO A 657 -5.62 22.67 -15.00
CA PRO A 657 -4.24 22.26 -15.24
C PRO A 657 -3.27 22.49 -14.08
N SER A 658 -3.45 23.56 -13.30
CA SER A 658 -2.58 23.87 -12.15
C SER A 658 -2.71 22.84 -11.02
N ALA A 659 -3.94 22.39 -10.74
CA ALA A 659 -4.22 21.33 -9.77
C ALA A 659 -3.77 19.96 -10.29
N TYR A 660 -4.00 19.68 -11.58
CA TYR A 660 -3.48 18.49 -12.26
C TYR A 660 -1.95 18.40 -12.19
N LYS A 661 -1.25 19.53 -12.35
CA LYS A 661 0.21 19.63 -12.20
C LYS A 661 0.68 19.36 -10.77
N ALA A 662 0.02 19.97 -9.78
CA ALA A 662 0.29 19.66 -8.37
C ALA A 662 0.01 18.19 -8.03
N TYR A 663 -0.99 17.56 -8.67
CA TYR A 663 -1.27 16.13 -8.54
C TYR A 663 -0.18 15.25 -9.17
N TYR A 664 0.18 15.44 -10.44
CA TYR A 664 1.13 14.54 -11.11
C TYR A 664 2.55 14.68 -10.52
N LEU A 665 2.97 15.89 -10.13
CA LEU A 665 4.25 16.11 -9.42
C LEU A 665 4.25 15.43 -8.05
N ARG A 666 3.15 15.51 -7.29
CA ARG A 666 3.00 14.81 -6.01
C ARG A 666 3.08 13.29 -6.20
N GLN A 667 2.43 12.75 -7.24
CA GLN A 667 2.52 11.32 -7.55
C GLN A 667 3.95 10.88 -7.85
N MET A 668 4.63 11.54 -8.79
CA MET A 668 6.02 11.19 -9.13
C MET A 668 6.98 11.30 -7.93
N LYS A 669 6.81 12.30 -7.05
CA LYS A 669 7.56 12.39 -5.79
C LYS A 669 7.30 11.20 -4.87
N ILE A 670 6.03 10.79 -4.69
CA ILE A 670 5.63 9.60 -3.90
C ILE A 670 6.13 8.29 -4.53
N TRP A 671 6.56 8.30 -5.80
CA TRP A 671 7.05 7.12 -6.50
C TRP A 671 8.59 7.06 -6.58
N GLY A 672 9.30 8.04 -6.01
CA GLY A 672 10.76 8.14 -6.09
C GLY A 672 11.29 8.44 -7.49
N THR A 673 10.43 8.91 -8.42
CA THR A 673 10.78 9.09 -9.84
C THR A 673 11.96 10.06 -10.02
N SER A 674 12.91 9.72 -10.89
CA SER A 674 14.16 10.46 -11.08
C SER A 674 13.93 11.90 -11.59
N ALA A 675 14.79 12.84 -11.18
CA ALA A 675 14.65 14.24 -11.57
C ALA A 675 14.85 14.52 -13.07
N GLY A 676 15.38 13.54 -13.84
CA GLY A 676 15.31 13.53 -15.30
C GLY A 676 13.89 13.24 -15.76
N LYS A 677 13.40 12.04 -15.48
CA LYS A 677 12.07 11.56 -15.90
C LYS A 677 10.91 12.44 -15.41
N GLN A 678 11.02 13.04 -14.22
CA GLN A 678 10.04 14.02 -13.75
C GLN A 678 9.88 15.21 -14.70
N ARG A 679 10.97 15.75 -15.27
CA ARG A 679 10.92 16.89 -16.19
C ARG A 679 10.38 16.47 -17.57
N GLU A 680 10.80 15.32 -18.06
CA GLU A 680 10.31 14.72 -19.31
C GLU A 680 8.80 14.45 -19.24
N LEU A 681 8.32 13.76 -18.19
CA LEU A 681 6.90 13.51 -17.96
C LEU A 681 6.11 14.80 -17.73
N SER A 682 6.62 15.77 -16.96
CA SER A 682 5.90 17.04 -16.73
C SER A 682 5.59 17.77 -18.04
N LYS A 683 6.57 17.84 -18.96
CA LYS A 683 6.37 18.46 -20.28
C LYS A 683 5.27 17.74 -21.06
N MET A 684 5.34 16.42 -21.16
CA MET A 684 4.36 15.62 -21.90
C MET A 684 2.96 15.68 -21.29
N LEU A 685 2.85 15.72 -19.96
CA LEU A 685 1.58 15.84 -19.23
C LEU A 685 0.98 17.24 -19.30
N ASP A 686 1.80 18.30 -19.41
CA ASP A 686 1.33 19.65 -19.75
C ASP A 686 0.77 19.70 -21.19
N GLU A 687 1.46 19.08 -22.15
CA GLU A 687 0.97 18.98 -23.55
C GLU A 687 -0.34 18.18 -23.64
N TRP A 688 -0.44 17.05 -22.92
CA TRP A 688 -1.66 16.25 -22.78
C TRP A 688 -2.82 17.09 -22.20
N ALA A 689 -2.56 17.84 -21.12
CA ALA A 689 -3.54 18.69 -20.47
C ALA A 689 -4.10 19.80 -21.39
N VAL A 690 -3.30 20.27 -22.36
CA VAL A 690 -3.75 21.19 -23.40
C VAL A 690 -4.52 20.47 -24.51
N TYR A 691 -4.01 19.32 -25.00
CA TYR A 691 -4.67 18.50 -26.03
C TYR A 691 -6.10 18.12 -25.62
N ILE A 692 -6.26 17.46 -24.46
CA ILE A 692 -7.55 16.86 -24.09
C ILE A 692 -8.61 17.92 -23.74
N ARG A 693 -8.18 19.04 -23.13
CA ARG A 693 -9.09 20.17 -22.83
C ARG A 693 -9.46 20.96 -24.09
N ARG A 694 -8.60 21.00 -25.12
CA ARG A 694 -8.98 21.54 -26.44
C ARG A 694 -10.04 20.67 -27.12
N LYS A 695 -9.96 19.34 -26.99
CA LYS A 695 -10.88 18.41 -27.66
C LYS A 695 -12.24 18.25 -26.95
N HIS A 696 -12.27 18.13 -25.62
CA HIS A 696 -13.51 17.90 -24.84
C HIS A 696 -14.04 19.13 -24.09
N GLY A 697 -13.29 20.25 -24.05
CA GLY A 697 -13.70 21.49 -23.39
C GLY A 697 -13.84 21.33 -21.87
N ARG A 698 -15.09 21.22 -21.40
CA ARG A 698 -15.44 20.95 -19.99
C ARG A 698 -16.10 19.58 -19.76
N LYS A 699 -16.44 18.82 -20.80
CA LYS A 699 -17.00 17.47 -20.61
C LYS A 699 -15.86 16.54 -20.18
N GLN A 700 -16.01 15.89 -19.03
CA GLN A 700 -15.00 14.93 -18.55
C GLN A 700 -15.00 13.69 -19.46
N LEU A 701 -13.81 13.24 -19.88
CA LEU A 701 -13.65 11.96 -20.56
C LEU A 701 -13.86 10.82 -19.54
N SER A 702 -14.65 9.79 -19.90
CA SER A 702 -14.81 8.62 -19.03
C SER A 702 -13.48 7.88 -18.84
N SER A 703 -13.25 7.39 -17.62
CA SER A 703 -12.06 6.62 -17.25
C SER A 703 -11.97 5.25 -17.93
N SER A 704 -13.04 4.74 -18.54
CA SER A 704 -13.07 3.40 -19.16
C SER A 704 -12.74 3.36 -20.64
N ILE A 705 -12.84 4.49 -21.34
CA ILE A 705 -12.48 4.65 -22.76
C ILE A 705 -11.26 5.56 -22.97
N TYR A 706 -10.58 5.97 -21.88
CA TYR A 706 -9.56 7.02 -21.93
C TYR A 706 -8.38 6.72 -22.87
N LEU A 707 -8.06 5.45 -23.15
CA LEU A 707 -6.99 5.07 -24.07
C LEU A 707 -7.33 5.44 -25.53
N SER A 708 -8.60 5.65 -25.88
CA SER A 708 -8.99 6.16 -27.21
C SER A 708 -8.46 7.56 -27.50
N GLU A 709 -8.18 8.34 -26.44
CA GLU A 709 -7.55 9.66 -26.55
C GLU A 709 -6.08 9.63 -26.15
N ALA A 710 -5.72 8.84 -25.13
CA ALA A 710 -4.37 8.78 -24.63
C ALA A 710 -3.40 8.03 -25.57
N GLU A 711 -3.81 6.92 -26.20
CA GLU A 711 -2.92 6.17 -27.09
C GLU A 711 -2.52 6.95 -28.35
N PRO A 712 -3.45 7.58 -29.12
CA PRO A 712 -3.05 8.37 -30.29
C PRO A 712 -2.21 9.60 -29.91
N PHE A 713 -2.46 10.22 -28.76
CA PHE A 713 -1.62 11.30 -28.26
C PHE A 713 -0.21 10.82 -27.90
N LEU A 714 -0.09 9.68 -27.20
CA LEU A 714 1.20 9.12 -26.79
C LEU A 714 2.01 8.62 -27.98
N GLU A 715 1.36 8.03 -29.00
CA GLU A 715 1.97 7.66 -30.27
C GLU A 715 2.50 8.89 -31.03
N GLN A 716 1.70 9.95 -31.16
CA GLN A 716 2.11 11.22 -31.75
C GLN A 716 3.16 11.98 -30.92
N TYR A 717 3.33 11.66 -29.64
CA TYR A 717 4.39 12.21 -28.80
C TYR A 717 5.70 11.40 -28.97
N ALA A 718 5.59 10.07 -29.03
CA ALA A 718 6.70 9.14 -29.23
C ALA A 718 7.38 9.31 -30.60
N SER A 719 6.61 9.46 -31.67
CA SER A 719 7.12 9.59 -33.05
C SER A 719 8.04 10.79 -33.28
N ARG A 720 8.11 11.73 -32.33
CA ARG A 720 8.95 12.94 -32.40
C ARG A 720 10.42 12.69 -32.04
N SER A 721 10.74 11.71 -31.20
CA SER A 721 12.13 11.34 -30.87
C SER A 721 12.25 9.99 -30.14
N LEU A 722 13.43 9.37 -30.21
CA LEU A 722 13.71 8.10 -29.53
C LEU A 722 13.63 8.23 -27.99
N GLU A 723 13.96 9.40 -27.44
CA GLU A 723 13.85 9.71 -26.01
C GLU A 723 12.38 9.78 -25.57
N ASN A 724 11.50 10.36 -26.42
CA ASN A 724 10.06 10.35 -26.18
C ASN A 724 9.47 8.94 -26.25
N GLN A 725 9.95 8.10 -27.17
CA GLN A 725 9.56 6.69 -27.24
C GLN A 725 10.01 5.93 -25.97
N ALA A 726 11.25 6.10 -25.53
CA ALA A 726 11.75 5.50 -24.28
C ALA A 726 11.05 6.03 -23.01
N LEU A 727 10.50 7.24 -23.04
CA LEU A 727 9.71 7.83 -21.94
C LEU A 727 8.33 7.17 -21.77
N ILE A 728 7.67 6.79 -22.87
CA ILE A 728 6.26 6.32 -22.87
C ILE A 728 6.13 4.80 -23.10
N GLY A 729 7.18 4.14 -23.58
CA GLY A 729 7.18 2.74 -24.01
C GLY A 729 6.58 2.58 -25.40
N SER A 730 5.75 1.55 -25.57
CA SER A 730 4.92 1.37 -26.77
C SER A 730 3.63 2.20 -26.66
N ALA A 731 3.10 2.67 -27.79
CA ALA A 731 1.75 3.23 -27.93
C ALA A 731 1.18 2.88 -29.32
N GLY A 732 -0.10 3.16 -29.56
CA GLY A 732 -0.76 3.01 -30.86
C GLY A 732 -1.68 1.80 -30.98
N SER A 733 -2.41 1.42 -29.90
CA SER A 733 -3.37 0.32 -29.97
C SER A 733 -4.63 0.70 -30.76
N LEU A 734 -4.82 0.08 -31.94
CA LEU A 734 -5.97 0.27 -32.83
C LEU A 734 -7.32 -0.23 -32.26
N VAL A 735 -7.34 -0.89 -31.11
CA VAL A 735 -8.57 -1.40 -30.48
C VAL A 735 -9.40 -0.22 -29.95
N ARG A 736 -10.61 0.00 -30.48
CA ARG A 736 -11.54 1.04 -30.01
C ARG A 736 -12.60 0.45 -29.07
N ALA A 737 -12.52 0.81 -27.78
CA ALA A 737 -13.44 0.29 -26.77
C ALA A 737 -14.91 0.74 -26.97
N GLU A 738 -15.13 1.91 -27.57
CA GLU A 738 -16.48 2.44 -27.91
C GLU A 738 -17.29 1.51 -28.82
N ASP A 739 -16.65 0.63 -29.59
CA ASP A 739 -17.32 -0.20 -30.58
C ASP A 739 -17.98 -1.45 -29.96
N PHE A 740 -17.63 -1.81 -28.73
CA PHE A 740 -18.12 -3.02 -28.04
C PHE A 740 -18.46 -2.86 -26.54
N LEU A 741 -18.23 -1.71 -25.91
CA LEU A 741 -18.76 -1.42 -24.57
C LEU A 741 -20.28 -1.14 -24.63
N ALA A 742 -20.99 -1.51 -23.56
CA ALA A 742 -22.43 -1.25 -23.44
C ALA A 742 -22.73 0.25 -23.35
N ILE A 743 -23.81 0.68 -24.02
CA ILE A 743 -24.31 2.07 -23.97
C ILE A 743 -25.16 2.23 -22.70
N ILE A 744 -24.48 2.48 -21.57
CA ILE A 744 -25.13 2.70 -20.28
C ILE A 744 -25.50 4.19 -20.15
N GLU A 745 -26.80 4.48 -20.06
CA GLU A 745 -27.27 5.83 -19.73
C GLU A 745 -27.04 6.14 -18.23
N GLY A 746 -26.10 7.06 -17.97
CA GLY A 746 -25.83 7.65 -16.66
C GLY A 746 -24.53 7.18 -16.02
N ASP A 747 -23.80 8.12 -15.41
CA ASP A 747 -22.56 7.87 -14.67
C ASP A 747 -22.82 6.90 -13.49
N ARG A 748 -22.31 5.67 -13.58
CA ARG A 748 -22.17 4.75 -12.45
C ARG A 748 -20.70 4.42 -12.27
N ASP A 749 -20.22 4.46 -11.03
CA ASP A 749 -18.84 4.09 -10.71
C ASP A 749 -18.57 2.62 -11.05
N GLU A 750 -17.69 2.38 -12.01
CA GLU A 750 -17.46 1.04 -12.60
C GLU A 750 -16.78 0.05 -11.62
N GLU A 751 -16.17 0.54 -10.54
CA GLU A 751 -16.01 -0.24 -9.30
C GLU A 751 -16.99 0.28 -8.25
N GLY A 752 -18.16 -0.35 -8.13
CA GLY A 752 -19.24 0.12 -7.27
C GLY A 752 -18.84 0.26 -5.78
N ASP A 753 -19.32 1.35 -5.16
CA ASP A 753 -19.00 1.87 -3.83
C ASP A 753 -17.74 2.79 -3.72
N LEU A 754 -17.51 3.71 -4.69
CA LEU A 754 -16.72 4.92 -4.41
C LEU A 754 -17.62 6.02 -3.82
N GLU A 755 -17.81 6.01 -2.50
CA GLU A 755 -18.28 7.23 -1.82
C GLU A 755 -17.30 8.38 -2.08
N THR A 756 -17.82 9.55 -2.42
CA THR A 756 -17.01 10.76 -2.64
C THR A 756 -16.23 11.11 -1.37
N GLU A 757 -14.90 10.94 -1.38
CA GLU A 757 -14.05 11.46 -0.31
C GLU A 757 -14.33 12.96 -0.14
N ARG A 758 -14.86 13.36 1.02
CA ARG A 758 -15.25 14.75 1.28
C ARG A 758 -14.05 15.67 1.10
N GLU A 759 -14.22 16.65 0.21
CA GLU A 759 -13.20 17.59 -0.20
C GLU A 759 -12.55 18.31 0.99
N VAL A 760 -11.26 18.07 1.19
CA VAL A 760 -10.41 18.98 1.97
C VAL A 760 -9.78 19.94 0.96
N ALA A 761 -10.15 21.22 1.06
CA ALA A 761 -9.81 22.24 0.06
C ALA A 761 -8.28 22.34 -0.19
N PRO A 762 -7.84 22.53 -1.45
CA PRO A 762 -6.43 22.49 -1.81
C PRO A 762 -5.67 23.74 -1.33
N PRO A 763 -4.48 23.59 -0.70
CA PRO A 763 -3.56 24.70 -0.52
C PRO A 763 -2.93 25.13 -1.86
N SER A 764 -2.73 26.45 -2.01
CA SER A 764 -2.21 27.08 -3.23
C SER A 764 -0.73 26.73 -3.54
N PRO A 765 -0.29 26.80 -4.81
CA PRO A 765 0.99 26.26 -5.24
C PRO A 765 2.22 27.03 -4.72
N VAL A 766 3.30 26.29 -4.46
CA VAL A 766 4.60 26.79 -3.97
C VAL A 766 5.67 26.60 -5.06
N PRO A 767 6.52 27.60 -5.36
CA PRO A 767 7.63 27.45 -6.31
C PRO A 767 8.81 26.67 -5.72
N SER A 768 9.53 25.93 -6.57
CA SER A 768 10.69 25.12 -6.16
C SER A 768 11.99 25.94 -6.11
N VAL A 769 12.72 25.86 -4.99
CA VAL A 769 14.11 26.32 -4.84
C VAL A 769 14.93 25.19 -4.20
N LYS A 770 16.25 25.18 -4.47
CA LYS A 770 17.19 24.10 -4.13
C LYS A 770 17.65 24.12 -2.67
N ASP A 771 18.27 23.02 -2.26
CA ASP A 771 18.99 22.85 -1.00
C ASP A 771 20.10 23.90 -0.80
N THR A 772 19.92 24.76 0.20
CA THR A 772 20.97 25.25 1.13
C THR A 772 20.29 26.13 2.18
N VAL A 773 20.66 25.98 3.46
CA VAL A 773 20.11 26.83 4.53
C VAL A 773 20.75 28.23 4.43
N GLN A 774 20.06 29.14 3.74
CA GLN A 774 20.47 30.55 3.70
C GLN A 774 20.09 31.23 5.03
N LYS A 775 21.00 32.05 5.56
CA LYS A 775 20.93 32.62 6.93
C LYS A 775 19.72 33.50 7.26
N ASN A 776 18.86 33.83 6.30
CA ASN A 776 17.83 34.86 6.43
C ASN A 776 16.44 34.33 6.85
N GLU A 777 16.34 33.04 7.19
CA GLU A 777 15.07 32.34 7.45
C GLU A 777 15.04 31.75 8.87
N GLY A 778 13.90 31.84 9.56
CA GLY A 778 13.79 31.56 11.01
C GLY A 778 13.60 30.08 11.37
N LEU A 779 13.59 29.78 12.68
CA LEU A 779 13.62 28.41 13.20
C LEU A 779 12.42 28.11 14.13
N ILE A 780 11.88 26.89 14.08
CA ILE A 780 10.83 26.39 14.97
C ILE A 780 11.34 25.11 15.66
N VAL A 781 11.57 25.14 16.97
CA VAL A 781 11.94 23.96 17.76
C VAL A 781 10.68 23.39 18.39
N PHE A 782 10.39 22.09 18.20
CA PHE A 782 9.14 21.47 18.69
C PHE A 782 9.37 20.04 19.19
N PHE A 783 8.41 19.50 19.96
CA PHE A 783 8.63 18.29 20.78
C PHE A 783 7.66 17.13 20.47
N PRO A 784 8.05 16.19 19.59
CA PRO A 784 7.39 14.89 19.47
C PRO A 784 7.69 14.00 20.69
N GLY A 785 7.02 14.28 21.82
CA GLY A 785 7.13 13.50 23.06
C GLY A 785 5.82 13.41 23.84
N ILE A 786 5.86 12.74 24.99
CA ILE A 786 4.75 12.64 25.96
C ILE A 786 5.03 13.52 27.21
N PRO A 787 4.04 13.83 28.07
CA PRO A 787 4.30 14.56 29.32
C PRO A 787 5.41 13.90 30.14
N GLY A 788 6.23 14.68 30.86
CA GLY A 788 7.41 14.15 31.58
C GLY A 788 8.72 14.15 30.76
N CYS A 789 8.68 14.35 29.45
CA CYS A 789 9.86 14.53 28.57
C CYS A 789 10.67 15.83 28.81
N ALA A 790 10.52 16.50 29.95
CA ALA A 790 11.21 17.75 30.33
C ALA A 790 11.06 18.98 29.38
N LYS A 791 10.27 18.92 28.29
CA LYS A 791 9.98 20.01 27.31
C LYS A 791 10.07 21.45 27.85
N SER A 792 9.32 21.77 28.91
CA SER A 792 9.19 23.11 29.45
C SER A 792 10.41 23.56 30.25
N ALA A 793 11.08 22.64 30.95
CA ALA A 793 12.34 22.91 31.61
C ALA A 793 13.43 23.13 30.56
N LEU A 794 13.48 22.30 29.51
CA LEU A 794 14.42 22.47 28.40
C LEU A 794 14.21 23.82 27.69
N CYS A 795 12.96 24.23 27.43
CA CYS A 795 12.67 25.54 26.85
C CYS A 795 13.08 26.71 27.75
N LYS A 796 13.02 26.56 29.08
CA LYS A 796 13.50 27.57 30.03
C LYS A 796 15.03 27.70 29.98
N GLU A 797 15.76 26.59 30.01
CA GLU A 797 17.23 26.63 29.97
C GLU A 797 17.75 27.07 28.59
N LEU A 798 17.10 26.70 27.49
CA LEU A 798 17.43 27.19 26.14
C LEU A 798 17.14 28.69 25.95
N LEU A 799 16.21 29.28 26.71
CA LEU A 799 16.01 30.75 26.74
C LEU A 799 17.09 31.48 27.54
N ASN A 800 17.56 30.87 28.63
CA ASN A 800 18.53 31.48 29.56
C ASN A 800 20.00 31.26 29.15
N ALA A 801 20.26 30.43 28.14
CA ALA A 801 21.60 30.02 27.76
C ALA A 801 22.48 31.22 27.30
N PRO A 802 23.68 31.43 27.87
CA PRO A 802 24.58 32.50 27.45
C PRO A 802 25.06 32.29 26.01
N GLY A 803 24.96 33.35 25.20
CA GLY A 803 25.19 33.31 23.75
C GLY A 803 24.10 32.58 22.96
N GLY A 804 22.95 32.24 23.59
CA GLY A 804 21.82 31.57 22.95
C GLY A 804 22.22 30.30 22.19
N LEU A 805 21.68 30.15 20.98
CA LEU A 805 22.00 29.04 20.08
C LEU A 805 23.19 29.33 19.14
N GLY A 806 24.09 30.24 19.52
CA GLY A 806 25.29 30.56 18.73
C GLY A 806 24.95 31.28 17.41
N ASP A 807 23.92 32.10 17.45
CA ASP A 807 23.14 32.61 16.33
C ASP A 807 22.59 34.00 16.71
N ASP A 808 22.43 34.91 15.74
CA ASP A 808 21.96 36.28 15.97
C ASP A 808 20.42 36.41 15.97
N ARG A 809 19.67 35.35 15.63
CA ARG A 809 18.20 35.34 15.69
C ARG A 809 17.71 35.34 17.15
N PRO A 810 16.79 36.23 17.55
CA PRO A 810 16.26 36.26 18.91
C PRO A 810 15.43 35.01 19.22
N VAL A 811 15.65 34.42 20.41
CA VAL A 811 14.94 33.21 20.88
C VAL A 811 13.69 33.60 21.68
N HIS A 812 12.56 32.95 21.40
CA HIS A 812 11.28 33.16 22.07
C HIS A 812 10.61 31.82 22.37
N SER A 813 9.98 31.66 23.54
CA SER A 813 9.21 30.45 23.88
C SER A 813 7.71 30.74 23.89
N LEU A 814 6.90 29.79 23.40
CA LEU A 814 5.45 29.83 23.45
C LEU A 814 4.93 28.62 24.22
N MET A 815 4.63 28.81 25.50
CA MET A 815 4.18 27.74 26.41
C MET A 815 2.74 27.32 26.13
N GLY A 816 2.57 26.11 25.58
CA GLY A 816 1.29 25.59 25.12
C GLY A 816 0.30 25.22 26.22
N ASP A 817 0.76 25.11 27.46
CA ASP A 817 -0.06 24.89 28.66
C ASP A 817 -0.71 26.20 29.18
N LEU A 818 -0.15 27.37 28.84
CA LEU A 818 -0.76 28.70 29.12
C LEU A 818 -1.74 29.15 28.03
N ILE A 819 -1.73 28.50 26.86
CA ILE A 819 -2.48 28.92 25.67
C ILE A 819 -3.71 28.03 25.49
N LYS A 820 -4.85 28.53 25.99
CA LYS A 820 -6.18 27.91 25.80
C LYS A 820 -6.62 28.01 24.33
N GLY A 821 -6.70 26.86 23.66
CA GLY A 821 -7.17 26.71 22.28
C GLY A 821 -6.19 27.16 21.20
N ARG A 822 -6.32 26.59 19.98
CA ARG A 822 -5.68 27.05 18.73
C ARG A 822 -4.16 27.31 18.80
N TYR A 823 -3.43 26.59 19.65
CA TYR A 823 -2.00 26.86 19.93
C TYR A 823 -1.11 27.02 18.69
N TRP A 824 -1.14 26.05 17.75
CA TRP A 824 -0.30 26.12 16.55
C TRP A 824 -0.66 27.27 15.61
N GLN A 825 -1.90 27.77 15.64
CA GLN A 825 -2.28 29.01 14.93
C GLN A 825 -1.58 30.24 15.54
N LYS A 826 -1.44 30.30 16.87
CA LYS A 826 -0.67 31.36 17.54
C LYS A 826 0.83 31.28 17.27
N VAL A 827 1.38 30.07 17.15
CA VAL A 827 2.77 29.86 16.69
C VAL A 827 2.94 30.41 15.25
N ALA A 828 1.97 30.17 14.37
CA ALA A 828 1.95 30.72 13.01
C ALA A 828 1.76 32.26 12.97
N GLU A 829 1.04 32.84 13.93
CA GLU A 829 0.85 34.29 14.08
C GLU A 829 2.14 34.97 14.55
N GLU A 830 2.77 34.46 15.62
CA GLU A 830 4.06 34.99 16.10
C GLU A 830 5.19 34.80 15.06
N ARG A 831 5.25 33.66 14.35
CA ARG A 831 6.18 33.47 13.23
C ARG A 831 5.98 34.48 12.10
N ARG A 832 4.73 34.82 11.75
CA ARG A 832 4.42 35.86 10.76
C ARG A 832 4.76 37.26 11.26
N ARG A 833 4.62 37.53 12.57
CA ARG A 833 4.98 38.80 13.20
C ARG A 833 6.50 38.99 13.36
N LYS A 834 7.23 37.88 13.53
CA LYS A 834 8.69 37.85 13.77
C LYS A 834 9.38 36.80 12.87
N PRO A 835 9.48 37.05 11.55
CA PRO A 835 10.06 36.09 10.60
C PRO A 835 11.54 35.78 10.86
N TYR A 836 12.29 36.71 11.45
CA TYR A 836 13.66 36.50 11.93
C TYR A 836 13.67 36.25 13.45
N SER A 837 13.38 35.00 13.84
CA SER A 837 13.39 34.54 15.24
C SER A 837 13.50 33.02 15.33
N ILE A 838 13.90 32.54 16.50
CA ILE A 838 13.85 31.11 16.89
C ILE A 838 12.68 30.93 17.87
N VAL A 839 11.70 30.11 17.49
CA VAL A 839 10.50 29.87 18.30
C VAL A 839 10.58 28.49 18.94
N LEU A 840 10.69 28.44 20.27
CA LEU A 840 10.56 27.23 21.07
C LEU A 840 9.07 26.96 21.31
N ALA A 841 8.52 26.00 20.57
CA ALA A 841 7.12 25.61 20.65
C ALA A 841 6.94 24.57 21.77
N ASP A 842 6.89 25.03 23.03
CA ASP A 842 6.67 24.18 24.21
C ASP A 842 5.24 23.60 24.27
N LYS A 843 4.98 22.62 23.41
CA LYS A 843 3.81 21.75 23.43
C LYS A 843 4.16 20.39 22.79
N ASN A 844 3.54 19.33 23.28
CA ASN A 844 3.65 18.01 22.65
C ASN A 844 3.10 18.08 21.22
N ALA A 845 3.82 17.48 20.27
CA ALA A 845 3.43 17.33 18.87
C ALA A 845 3.29 15.84 18.52
N PRO A 846 2.23 15.14 18.96
CA PRO A 846 2.20 13.68 19.00
C PRO A 846 1.62 12.98 17.77
N ASN A 847 1.31 13.71 16.70
CA ASN A 847 0.69 13.11 15.51
C ASN A 847 1.02 13.88 14.21
N GLU A 848 0.80 13.21 13.09
CA GLU A 848 1.03 13.77 11.75
C GLU A 848 0.15 14.98 11.43
N GLU A 849 -1.00 15.15 12.07
CA GLU A 849 -1.87 16.32 11.87
C GLU A 849 -1.16 17.59 12.36
N VAL A 850 -0.54 17.53 13.54
CA VAL A 850 0.31 18.61 14.05
C VAL A 850 1.57 18.78 13.19
N TRP A 851 2.20 17.70 12.75
CA TRP A 851 3.39 17.79 11.90
C TRP A 851 3.10 18.49 10.56
N ARG A 852 1.95 18.19 9.92
CA ARG A 852 1.49 18.90 8.71
C ARG A 852 1.26 20.39 8.98
N GLN A 853 0.65 20.75 10.11
CA GLN A 853 0.50 22.16 10.52
C GLN A 853 1.86 22.86 10.67
N ILE A 854 2.88 22.16 11.17
CA ILE A 854 4.25 22.68 11.27
C ILE A 854 4.90 22.80 9.89
N GLU A 855 4.76 21.81 9.01
CA GLU A 855 5.20 21.91 7.62
C GLU A 855 4.54 23.09 6.87
N ASP A 856 3.26 23.37 7.10
CA ASP A 856 2.58 24.51 6.50
C ASP A 856 3.02 25.86 7.08
N MET A 857 3.38 25.92 8.38
CA MET A 857 4.08 27.08 8.95
C MET A 857 5.47 27.27 8.33
N CYS A 858 6.21 26.19 8.09
CA CYS A 858 7.49 26.21 7.39
C CYS A 858 7.36 26.72 5.96
N ARG A 859 6.41 26.17 5.18
CA ARG A 859 6.11 26.59 3.80
C ARG A 859 5.68 28.05 3.72
N SER A 860 4.79 28.50 4.60
CA SER A 860 4.18 29.84 4.54
C SER A 860 5.04 30.96 5.14
N THR A 861 5.87 30.68 6.14
CA THR A 861 6.72 31.69 6.80
C THR A 861 8.20 31.57 6.44
N ARG A 862 8.55 30.62 5.57
CA ARG A 862 9.92 30.18 5.31
C ARG A 862 10.70 29.97 6.61
N ALA A 863 10.33 28.89 7.29
CA ALA A 863 10.99 28.45 8.51
C ALA A 863 11.56 27.06 8.32
N SER A 864 12.75 26.81 8.89
CA SER A 864 13.15 25.44 9.22
C SER A 864 12.47 25.03 10.53
N ALA A 865 12.07 23.77 10.66
CA ALA A 865 11.59 23.22 11.92
C ALA A 865 12.50 22.07 12.37
N VAL A 866 12.69 21.94 13.67
CA VAL A 866 13.59 20.97 14.30
C VAL A 866 12.82 20.19 15.36
N PRO A 867 12.51 18.90 15.14
CA PRO A 867 12.00 18.02 16.17
C PRO A 867 13.09 17.71 17.20
N VAL A 868 12.77 17.90 18.48
CA VAL A 868 13.57 17.43 19.62
C VAL A 868 12.80 16.28 20.27
N ILE A 869 13.38 15.08 20.24
CA ILE A 869 12.80 13.87 20.84
C ILE A 869 13.64 13.41 22.05
N PRO A 870 13.03 12.81 23.08
CA PRO A 870 13.78 12.10 24.11
C PRO A 870 14.37 10.82 23.51
N ASP A 871 15.64 10.55 23.76
CA ASP A 871 16.32 9.35 23.26
C ASP A 871 15.84 8.10 24.01
N SER A 872 15.49 7.06 23.27
CA SER A 872 14.81 5.87 23.79
C SER A 872 15.00 4.70 22.83
N GLU A 873 15.27 3.51 23.34
CA GLU A 873 15.39 2.26 22.56
C GLU A 873 14.05 1.81 21.93
N GLY A 874 12.92 2.37 22.39
CA GLY A 874 11.59 2.05 21.88
C GLY A 874 11.20 0.58 22.05
N THR A 875 10.37 0.11 21.11
CA THR A 875 9.99 -1.29 20.82
C THR A 875 9.62 -1.38 19.34
N ASP A 876 9.35 -2.57 18.82
CA ASP A 876 8.81 -2.79 17.46
C ASP A 876 7.42 -2.15 17.23
N SER A 877 6.77 -1.62 18.27
CA SER A 877 5.41 -1.09 18.23
C SER A 877 5.23 0.31 18.84
N ASN A 878 6.27 0.90 19.41
CA ASN A 878 6.23 2.25 19.99
C ASN A 878 7.65 2.85 20.02
N PRO A 879 7.87 4.15 19.72
CA PRO A 879 9.17 4.78 19.81
C PRO A 879 9.69 4.99 21.25
N PHE A 880 8.89 4.72 22.28
CA PHE A 880 9.31 4.85 23.68
C PHE A 880 9.30 3.49 24.42
N SER A 881 10.38 3.18 25.13
CA SER A 881 10.49 1.96 25.95
C SER A 881 9.70 2.05 27.27
N LEU A 882 9.46 0.91 27.93
CA LEU A 882 8.80 0.89 29.26
C LEU A 882 9.61 1.65 30.32
N ASP A 883 10.94 1.53 30.28
CA ASP A 883 11.87 2.33 31.10
C ASP A 883 11.59 3.83 30.94
N SER A 884 11.45 4.27 29.68
CA SER A 884 11.19 5.67 29.34
C SER A 884 9.83 6.13 29.85
N LEU A 885 8.78 5.31 29.64
CA LEU A 885 7.44 5.55 30.15
C LEU A 885 7.42 5.62 31.69
N SER A 886 8.18 4.78 32.38
CA SER A 886 8.31 4.78 33.84
C SER A 886 8.87 6.12 34.36
N VAL A 887 9.95 6.61 33.74
CA VAL A 887 10.57 7.90 34.05
C VAL A 887 9.64 9.07 33.72
N PHE A 888 8.92 9.01 32.59
CA PHE A 888 7.96 10.06 32.21
C PHE A 888 6.80 10.17 33.21
N ILE A 889 6.23 9.05 33.66
CA ILE A 889 5.19 9.03 34.70
C ILE A 889 5.76 9.52 36.03
N PHE A 890 6.92 9.00 36.45
CA PHE A 890 7.56 9.35 37.74
C PHE A 890 7.86 10.85 37.85
N ARG A 891 8.43 11.47 36.81
CA ARG A 891 8.66 12.93 36.75
C ARG A 891 7.36 13.75 36.84
N VAL A 892 6.25 13.22 36.32
CA VAL A 892 4.92 13.86 36.44
C VAL A 892 4.32 13.67 37.84
N LEU A 893 4.60 12.56 38.52
CA LEU A 893 4.18 12.32 39.91
C LEU A 893 5.03 13.06 40.96
N GLN A 894 6.23 13.53 40.60
CA GLN A 894 7.09 14.33 41.49
C GLN A 894 6.76 15.83 41.49
N ARG A 895 6.34 16.39 40.34
CA ARG A 895 6.07 17.84 40.20
C ARG A 895 4.77 18.28 40.90
N VAL A 896 4.66 19.57 41.16
CA VAL A 896 3.54 20.22 41.88
C VAL A 896 3.19 21.54 41.17
N ASN A 897 1.92 21.95 41.18
CA ASN A 897 1.41 23.19 40.60
C ASN A 897 1.76 23.37 39.10
N HIS A 898 1.66 22.30 38.30
CA HIS A 898 1.96 22.39 36.87
C HIS A 898 0.82 23.09 36.11
N PRO A 899 1.04 24.16 35.31
CA PRO A 899 -0.03 24.93 34.67
C PRO A 899 -1.00 24.15 33.76
N GLY A 900 -0.58 22.98 33.26
CA GLY A 900 -1.43 22.04 32.53
C GLY A 900 -2.26 21.07 33.39
N ASN A 901 -2.35 21.28 34.72
CA ASN A 901 -3.10 20.48 35.70
C ASN A 901 -2.83 18.96 35.66
N LEU A 902 -1.58 18.59 35.35
CA LEU A 902 -1.09 17.20 35.25
C LEU A 902 0.18 17.04 36.10
N ASP A 903 0.01 16.76 37.37
CA ASP A 903 1.07 16.68 38.38
C ASP A 903 0.73 15.68 39.51
N LYS A 904 1.45 15.73 40.65
CA LYS A 904 1.23 14.84 41.79
C LYS A 904 -0.22 14.84 42.30
N ALA A 905 -0.92 15.99 42.25
CA ALA A 905 -2.28 16.14 42.73
C ALA A 905 -3.35 15.65 41.74
N SER A 906 -3.00 15.44 40.47
CA SER A 906 -3.93 14.94 39.44
C SER A 906 -4.32 13.49 39.74
N PRO A 907 -5.62 13.13 39.83
CA PRO A 907 -6.06 11.80 40.30
C PRO A 907 -5.97 10.67 39.26
N ASN A 908 -5.56 10.95 38.02
CA ASN A 908 -5.51 9.99 36.90
C ASN A 908 -4.24 10.23 36.03
N ALA A 909 -3.11 10.53 36.66
CA ALA A 909 -1.89 10.92 35.94
C ALA A 909 -1.34 9.78 35.07
N GLY A 910 -1.32 8.55 35.60
CA GLY A 910 -0.92 7.35 34.86
C GLY A 910 -1.81 7.09 33.64
N TYR A 911 -3.14 7.23 33.78
CA TYR A 911 -4.06 7.09 32.65
C TYR A 911 -3.79 8.12 31.54
N VAL A 912 -3.58 9.40 31.89
CA VAL A 912 -3.28 10.46 30.91
C VAL A 912 -1.94 10.20 30.21
N LEU A 913 -0.92 9.72 30.93
CA LEU A 913 0.37 9.33 30.35
C LEU A 913 0.22 8.14 29.39
N LEU A 914 -0.56 7.11 29.74
CA LEU A 914 -0.87 6.00 28.84
C LEU A 914 -1.64 6.44 27.60
N MET A 915 -2.56 7.41 27.72
CA MET A 915 -3.25 7.99 26.57
C MET A 915 -2.26 8.68 25.61
N PHE A 916 -1.29 9.44 26.13
CA PHE A 916 -0.25 10.04 25.29
C PHE A 916 0.71 9.01 24.67
N TYR A 917 1.08 7.96 25.41
CA TYR A 917 1.92 6.87 24.92
C TYR A 917 1.28 6.13 23.73
N HIS A 918 -0.03 5.86 23.80
CA HIS A 918 -0.79 5.22 22.72
C HIS A 918 -1.05 6.11 21.49
N LEU A 919 -0.68 7.40 21.50
CA LEU A 919 -0.69 8.21 20.26
C LEU A 919 0.41 7.80 19.27
N TYR A 920 1.44 7.10 19.76
CA TYR A 920 2.58 6.60 18.98
C TYR A 920 2.53 5.07 18.76
N ASP A 921 1.42 4.41 19.11
CA ASP A 921 1.24 2.96 18.98
C ASP A 921 1.15 2.51 17.50
N GLY A 922 2.04 1.61 17.10
CA GLY A 922 2.17 1.10 15.74
C GLY A 922 3.21 1.82 14.87
N LYS A 923 4.19 2.50 15.49
CA LYS A 923 5.45 2.92 14.83
C LYS A 923 6.63 2.49 15.69
N SER A 924 7.64 1.85 15.10
CA SER A 924 8.93 1.57 15.74
C SER A 924 9.75 2.85 15.92
N GLN A 925 10.83 2.79 16.71
CA GLN A 925 11.79 3.91 16.83
C GLN A 925 12.34 4.32 15.44
N LYS A 926 12.74 3.36 14.61
CA LYS A 926 13.37 3.62 13.30
C LYS A 926 12.42 4.31 12.32
N GLU A 927 11.17 3.85 12.25
CA GLU A 927 10.13 4.50 11.42
C GLU A 927 9.86 5.93 11.89
N PHE A 928 9.71 6.12 13.21
CA PHE A 928 9.43 7.42 13.82
C PHE A 928 10.54 8.45 13.58
N GLU A 929 11.80 8.06 13.78
CA GLU A 929 12.95 8.93 13.52
C GLU A 929 13.12 9.21 12.02
N SER A 930 12.95 8.20 11.16
CA SER A 930 13.07 8.35 9.70
C SER A 930 12.00 9.30 9.13
N GLU A 931 10.76 9.21 9.61
CA GLU A 931 9.68 10.11 9.17
C GLU A 931 9.93 11.56 9.59
N LEU A 932 10.42 11.78 10.81
CA LEU A 932 10.78 13.12 11.29
C LEU A 932 11.94 13.71 10.47
N ILE A 933 12.98 12.92 10.18
CA ILE A 933 14.10 13.32 9.33
C ILE A 933 13.63 13.60 7.89
N GLU A 934 12.74 12.79 7.32
CA GLU A 934 12.23 13.03 5.96
C GLU A 934 11.40 14.32 5.86
N ARG A 935 10.54 14.59 6.84
CA ARG A 935 9.67 15.79 6.85
C ARG A 935 10.44 17.08 7.12
N PHE A 936 11.40 17.04 8.05
CA PHE A 936 12.01 18.25 8.63
C PHE A 936 13.51 18.41 8.34
N GLY A 937 14.15 17.44 7.70
CA GLY A 937 15.56 17.51 7.28
C GLY A 937 16.59 17.49 8.41
N SER A 938 16.14 17.47 9.66
CA SER A 938 17.00 17.38 10.85
C SER A 938 16.23 16.76 12.02
N LEU A 939 16.96 16.20 12.97
CA LEU A 939 16.43 15.61 14.21
C LEU A 939 17.45 15.81 15.34
N VAL A 940 16.96 16.18 16.52
CA VAL A 940 17.75 16.34 17.74
C VAL A 940 17.33 15.31 18.77
N LYS A 941 18.29 14.54 19.29
CA LYS A 941 18.05 13.60 20.38
C LYS A 941 18.43 14.23 21.71
N MET A 942 17.53 14.18 22.69
CA MET A 942 17.76 14.59 24.07
C MET A 942 18.01 13.35 24.93
N PRO A 943 19.23 13.12 25.46
CA PRO A 943 19.51 11.98 26.32
C PRO A 943 18.54 11.87 27.50
N LEU A 944 17.99 10.67 27.72
CA LEU A 944 17.00 10.39 28.77
C LEU A 944 17.49 9.34 29.77
N LEU A 945 17.91 8.19 29.25
CA LEU A 945 18.34 7.02 30.00
C LEU A 945 19.84 6.78 29.80
N LYS A 946 20.48 6.21 30.83
CA LYS A 946 21.86 5.73 30.75
C LYS A 946 21.95 4.42 29.95
N SER A 947 23.07 4.22 29.27
CA SER A 947 23.38 3.01 28.50
C SER A 947 23.91 1.86 29.37
N ASP A 948 24.48 2.16 30.54
CA ASP A 948 25.01 1.22 31.54
C ASP A 948 23.99 0.89 32.65
N ARG A 949 22.71 1.22 32.45
CA ARG A 949 21.65 1.01 33.45
C ARG A 949 21.35 -0.47 33.70
N SER A 950 20.97 -0.80 34.94
CA SER A 950 20.40 -2.10 35.27
C SER A 950 18.99 -2.27 34.67
N PRO A 951 18.51 -3.52 34.45
CA PRO A 951 17.19 -3.79 33.88
C PRO A 951 16.02 -3.25 34.73
N LEU A 952 14.90 -2.94 34.06
CA LEU A 952 13.67 -2.47 34.69
C LEU A 952 13.13 -3.49 35.71
N PRO A 953 13.01 -3.14 37.01
CA PRO A 953 12.53 -4.04 38.06
C PRO A 953 11.16 -4.64 37.74
N ASP A 954 11.00 -5.94 37.97
CA ASP A 954 9.76 -6.67 37.67
C ASP A 954 8.49 -5.98 38.19
N PRO A 955 8.43 -5.42 39.43
CA PRO A 955 7.24 -4.70 39.89
C PRO A 955 6.88 -3.50 39.01
N VAL A 956 7.88 -2.74 38.55
CA VAL A 956 7.70 -1.57 37.69
C VAL A 956 7.28 -1.99 36.28
N ARG A 957 7.87 -3.06 35.73
CA ARG A 957 7.46 -3.61 34.42
C ARG A 957 6.01 -4.09 34.48
N LEU A 958 5.67 -4.93 35.45
CA LEU A 958 4.34 -5.56 35.58
C LEU A 958 3.22 -4.53 35.78
N ILE A 959 3.42 -3.48 36.60
CA ILE A 959 2.37 -2.47 36.80
C ILE A 959 2.14 -1.60 35.55
N LEU A 960 3.17 -1.38 34.72
CA LEU A 960 3.03 -0.67 33.45
C LEU A 960 2.36 -1.56 32.39
N GLU A 961 2.72 -2.83 32.31
CA GLU A 961 2.07 -3.83 31.44
C GLU A 961 0.59 -4.02 31.79
N GLU A 962 0.25 -4.11 33.08
CA GLU A 962 -1.14 -4.13 33.57
C GLU A 962 -1.89 -2.86 33.12
N GLY A 963 -1.26 -1.69 33.25
CA GLY A 963 -1.84 -0.41 32.83
C GLY A 963 -2.09 -0.31 31.33
N ILE A 964 -1.14 -0.75 30.52
CA ILE A 964 -1.27 -0.82 29.05
C ILE A 964 -2.41 -1.78 28.66
N ASN A 965 -2.51 -2.93 29.33
CA ASN A 965 -3.58 -3.89 29.07
C ASN A 965 -4.95 -3.36 29.53
N LEU A 966 -5.04 -2.69 30.67
CA LEU A 966 -6.25 -2.01 31.13
C LEU A 966 -6.64 -0.85 30.19
N TYR A 967 -5.67 -0.11 29.65
CA TYR A 967 -5.89 0.94 28.64
C TYR A 967 -6.49 0.38 27.35
N ARG A 968 -5.92 -0.73 26.86
CA ARG A 968 -6.45 -1.47 25.71
C ARG A 968 -7.87 -1.95 25.99
N LEU A 969 -8.13 -2.64 27.11
CA LEU A 969 -9.47 -3.12 27.49
C LEU A 969 -10.51 -1.98 27.60
N HIS A 970 -10.14 -0.86 28.21
CA HIS A 970 -11.01 0.32 28.31
C HIS A 970 -11.33 0.93 26.94
N THR A 971 -10.31 1.19 26.12
CA THR A 971 -10.46 1.80 24.79
C THR A 971 -11.22 0.89 23.83
N ASN A 972 -11.03 -0.42 23.93
CA ASN A 972 -11.77 -1.42 23.14
C ASN A 972 -13.29 -1.37 23.41
N ARG A 973 -13.70 -1.08 24.65
CA ARG A 973 -15.11 -1.11 25.09
C ARG A 973 -15.81 0.24 25.00
N HIS A 974 -15.10 1.33 25.32
CA HIS A 974 -15.68 2.67 25.50
C HIS A 974 -15.08 3.74 24.58
N GLY A 975 -14.09 3.41 23.73
CA GLY A 975 -13.44 4.37 22.84
C GLY A 975 -12.65 5.43 23.60
N ARG A 976 -12.85 6.71 23.26
CA ARG A 976 -12.17 7.87 23.87
C ARG A 976 -12.88 8.46 25.11
N LEU A 977 -13.64 7.65 25.86
CA LEU A 977 -14.23 8.12 27.13
C LEU A 977 -13.16 8.45 28.18
N GLU A 978 -13.50 9.31 29.14
CA GLU A 978 -12.66 9.65 30.29
C GLU A 978 -12.61 8.48 31.29
N SER A 979 -11.45 8.17 31.87
CA SER A 979 -11.27 7.04 32.83
C SER A 979 -12.19 7.11 34.06
N THR A 980 -12.67 8.30 34.41
CA THR A 980 -13.62 8.54 35.50
C THR A 980 -15.05 8.10 35.19
N LYS A 981 -15.35 7.69 33.95
CA LYS A 981 -16.70 7.38 33.46
C LYS A 981 -16.70 6.09 32.65
N GLY A 982 -17.33 5.03 33.17
CA GLY A 982 -17.52 3.77 32.45
C GLY A 982 -17.33 2.55 33.34
N SER A 983 -17.34 1.36 32.74
CA SER A 983 -17.36 0.09 33.48
C SER A 983 -16.07 -0.26 34.23
N PHE A 984 -14.98 0.48 34.04
CA PHE A 984 -13.65 0.17 34.58
C PHE A 984 -13.08 1.27 35.51
N ALA A 985 -13.92 2.18 35.98
CA ALA A 985 -13.47 3.35 36.74
C ALA A 985 -12.89 3.00 38.14
N LYS A 986 -13.31 1.87 38.73
CA LYS A 986 -12.75 1.38 40.01
C LYS A 986 -11.38 0.75 39.80
N GLU A 987 -11.23 0.02 38.71
CA GLU A 987 -10.01 -0.64 38.25
C GLU A 987 -8.94 0.40 37.91
N TRP A 988 -9.31 1.50 37.24
CA TRP A 988 -8.43 2.65 37.04
C TRP A 988 -7.95 3.27 38.34
N ALA A 989 -8.86 3.55 39.30
CA ALA A 989 -8.49 4.14 40.59
C ALA A 989 -7.56 3.20 41.42
N ASN A 990 -7.82 1.90 41.40
CA ASN A 990 -6.98 0.89 42.06
C ASN A 990 -5.61 0.74 41.39
N TRP A 991 -5.57 0.72 40.05
CA TRP A 991 -4.30 0.66 39.30
C TRP A 991 -3.47 1.94 39.49
N GLU A 992 -4.06 3.13 39.38
CA GLU A 992 -3.37 4.42 39.58
C GLU A 992 -2.79 4.54 41.00
N LYS A 993 -3.48 4.00 42.02
CA LYS A 993 -2.95 3.90 43.38
C LYS A 993 -1.70 2.99 43.42
N ARG A 994 -1.81 1.75 42.92
CA ARG A 994 -0.70 0.78 42.93
C ARG A 994 0.49 1.22 42.07
N LEU A 995 0.23 1.90 40.95
CA LEU A 995 1.26 2.54 40.12
C LEU A 995 2.09 3.55 40.93
N ARG A 996 1.43 4.40 41.71
CA ARG A 996 2.11 5.39 42.57
C ARG A 996 2.93 4.70 43.65
N GLU A 997 2.34 3.72 44.33
CA GLU A 997 3.02 2.92 45.36
C GLU A 997 4.29 2.26 44.79
N VAL A 998 4.16 1.50 43.69
CA VAL A 998 5.29 0.83 43.02
C VAL A 998 6.36 1.81 42.53
N LEU A 999 5.99 2.91 41.86
CA LEU A 999 6.97 3.88 41.34
C LEU A 999 7.68 4.64 42.46
N PHE A 1000 7.01 4.97 43.58
CA PHE A 1000 7.68 5.59 44.72
C PHE A 1000 8.55 4.59 45.51
N SER A 1001 8.15 3.32 45.65
CA SER A 1001 9.00 2.27 46.22
C SER A 1001 10.23 1.95 45.37
N ASN A 1002 10.22 2.26 44.08
CA ASN A 1002 11.37 2.08 43.17
C ASN A 1002 12.06 3.42 42.82
N ALA A 1003 11.86 4.47 43.63
CA ALA A 1003 12.37 5.81 43.35
C ALA A 1003 13.90 5.89 43.20
N GLU A 1004 14.67 5.11 43.95
CA GLU A 1004 16.14 5.08 43.86
C GLU A 1004 16.60 4.57 42.49
N TYR A 1005 16.03 3.45 42.02
CA TYR A 1005 16.27 2.93 40.67
C TYR A 1005 15.84 3.95 39.60
N LEU A 1006 14.63 4.50 39.71
CA LEU A 1006 14.11 5.44 38.71
C LEU A 1006 14.95 6.72 38.62
N ASN A 1007 15.55 7.18 39.73
CA ASN A 1007 16.50 8.28 39.72
C ASN A 1007 17.87 7.85 39.15
N SER A 1008 18.37 6.66 39.47
CA SER A 1008 19.73 6.23 39.10
C SER A 1008 19.91 5.99 37.60
N ILE A 1009 18.87 5.54 36.89
CA ILE A 1009 18.91 5.27 35.44
C ILE A 1009 18.84 6.50 34.54
N GLN A 1010 18.49 7.67 35.09
CA GLN A 1010 18.30 8.90 34.30
C GLN A 1010 19.64 9.58 33.97
N VAL A 1011 19.73 10.16 32.77
CA VAL A 1011 20.82 11.10 32.45
C VAL A 1011 20.59 12.42 33.21
N PRO A 1012 21.62 13.00 33.86
CA PRO A 1012 21.51 14.30 34.52
C PRO A 1012 21.01 15.39 33.55
N PHE A 1013 20.00 16.16 33.98
CA PHE A 1013 19.28 17.07 33.11
C PHE A 1013 20.18 18.14 32.47
N GLU A 1014 21.16 18.66 33.20
CA GLU A 1014 22.16 19.62 32.69
C GLU A 1014 22.97 19.05 31.51
N SER A 1015 23.34 17.76 31.58
CA SER A 1015 24.02 17.07 30.48
C SER A 1015 23.10 16.92 29.27
N ALA A 1016 21.82 16.60 29.47
CA ALA A 1016 20.85 16.52 28.39
C ALA A 1016 20.60 17.89 27.71
N VAL A 1017 20.51 18.97 28.50
CA VAL A 1017 20.44 20.35 28.01
C VAL A 1017 21.68 20.70 27.18
N LYS A 1018 22.89 20.39 27.66
CA LYS A 1018 24.14 20.62 26.92
C LYS A 1018 24.15 19.91 25.57
N HIS A 1019 23.81 18.61 25.53
CA HIS A 1019 23.76 17.83 24.29
C HIS A 1019 22.73 18.36 23.28
N VAL A 1020 21.55 18.78 23.74
CA VAL A 1020 20.52 19.40 22.87
C VAL A 1020 21.01 20.75 22.33
N LEU A 1021 21.58 21.58 23.19
CA LEU A 1021 22.09 22.91 22.83
C LEU A 1021 23.26 22.83 21.83
N GLU A 1022 24.16 21.85 21.95
CA GLU A 1022 25.23 21.60 20.97
C GLU A 1022 24.69 21.12 19.62
N GLN A 1023 23.69 20.22 19.59
CA GLN A 1023 23.03 19.80 18.35
C GLN A 1023 22.28 20.95 17.68
N LEU A 1024 21.50 21.73 18.45
CA LEU A 1024 20.79 22.91 17.94
C LEU A 1024 21.75 23.99 17.43
N ARG A 1025 22.90 24.20 18.07
CA ARG A 1025 23.98 25.10 17.58
C ARG A 1025 24.51 24.66 16.21
N LYS A 1026 24.77 23.36 16.00
CA LYS A 1026 25.19 22.83 14.69
C LYS A 1026 24.11 23.03 13.61
N ILE A 1027 22.85 22.76 13.93
CA ILE A 1027 21.73 22.97 12.99
C ILE A 1027 21.54 24.45 12.66
N ALA A 1028 21.56 25.33 13.66
CA ALA A 1028 21.38 26.77 13.49
C ALA A 1028 22.42 27.39 12.54
N LYS A 1029 23.68 26.95 12.66
CA LYS A 1029 24.79 27.37 11.79
C LYS A 1029 24.83 26.72 10.40
N GLY A 1030 24.05 25.66 10.16
CA GLY A 1030 24.15 24.83 8.95
C GLY A 1030 25.30 23.81 8.96
N GLU A 1031 25.93 23.56 10.10
CA GLU A 1031 27.01 22.56 10.31
C GLU A 1031 26.46 21.13 10.51
N TYR A 1032 25.14 20.91 10.40
CA TYR A 1032 24.50 19.61 10.60
C TYR A 1032 24.52 18.76 9.32
N THR A 1033 25.43 17.80 9.25
CA THR A 1033 25.29 16.65 8.36
C THR A 1033 24.14 15.77 8.83
N THR A 1034 23.13 15.58 7.98
CA THR A 1034 22.11 14.55 8.17
C THR A 1034 22.78 13.16 8.25
N PRO A 1035 22.32 12.26 9.15
CA PRO A 1035 22.66 10.85 9.03
C PRO A 1035 22.17 10.36 7.66
N ILE A 1036 23.04 9.67 6.92
CA ILE A 1036 22.79 9.32 5.51
C ILE A 1036 21.79 8.15 5.44
N ILE A 1037 20.51 8.46 5.59
CA ILE A 1037 19.43 7.63 5.07
C ILE A 1037 19.50 7.78 3.55
N GLU A 1038 20.15 6.83 2.88
CA GLU A 1038 20.30 6.83 1.42
C GLU A 1038 18.93 6.85 0.73
N LYS A 1039 18.52 8.02 0.25
CA LYS A 1039 17.33 8.14 -0.61
C LYS A 1039 17.61 7.48 -1.95
N ARG A 1040 17.27 6.18 -2.01
CA ARG A 1040 17.36 5.28 -3.17
C ARG A 1040 17.00 6.03 -4.47
N LYS A 1041 17.97 6.10 -5.38
CA LYS A 1041 17.80 6.60 -6.75
C LYS A 1041 17.01 5.60 -7.59
N LEU A 1042 15.72 5.51 -7.30
CA LEU A 1042 14.76 4.72 -8.07
C LEU A 1042 14.88 5.06 -9.56
N GLY A 1043 14.98 4.03 -10.41
CA GLY A 1043 14.93 4.15 -11.86
C GLY A 1043 16.16 4.74 -12.55
N THR A 1044 17.18 5.18 -11.80
CA THR A 1044 18.27 5.99 -12.39
C THR A 1044 19.52 5.19 -12.74
N ILE A 1045 19.56 3.87 -12.55
CA ILE A 1045 20.79 3.07 -12.74
C ILE A 1045 21.21 3.02 -14.21
N VAL A 1046 22.25 3.79 -14.54
CA VAL A 1046 22.91 3.79 -15.86
C VAL A 1046 24.16 2.92 -15.86
N PHE A 1047 24.89 2.86 -14.75
CA PHE A 1047 26.10 2.02 -14.64
C PHE A 1047 26.42 1.57 -13.20
N ALA A 1048 27.24 0.53 -13.11
CA ALA A 1048 27.90 0.07 -11.89
C ALA A 1048 29.36 0.52 -11.92
N ALA A 1049 29.89 1.00 -10.79
CA ALA A 1049 31.28 1.40 -10.65
C ALA A 1049 31.81 1.17 -9.23
N ILE A 1050 33.13 1.09 -9.09
CA ILE A 1050 33.81 1.22 -7.80
C ILE A 1050 34.15 2.71 -7.64
N ASN A 1051 33.53 3.37 -6.66
CA ASN A 1051 33.80 4.75 -6.27
C ASN A 1051 35.09 4.80 -5.43
N LEU A 1052 36.06 5.63 -5.81
CA LEU A 1052 37.41 5.64 -5.25
C LEU A 1052 37.69 6.95 -4.49
N PRO A 1053 38.32 6.91 -3.31
CA PRO A 1053 38.66 8.12 -2.55
C PRO A 1053 39.57 9.07 -3.35
N VAL A 1054 39.02 10.24 -3.72
CA VAL A 1054 39.73 11.28 -4.48
C VAL A 1054 41.05 11.68 -3.80
N ALA A 1055 41.09 11.78 -2.47
CA ALA A 1055 42.30 12.13 -1.73
C ALA A 1055 43.43 11.09 -1.91
N GLU A 1056 43.11 9.80 -1.95
CA GLU A 1056 44.08 8.73 -2.17
C GLU A 1056 44.58 8.72 -3.63
N ILE A 1057 43.69 9.00 -4.60
CA ILE A 1057 44.06 9.16 -6.01
C ILE A 1057 44.98 10.37 -6.21
N SER A 1058 44.63 11.55 -5.66
CA SER A 1058 45.46 12.76 -5.76
C SER A 1058 46.81 12.60 -5.07
N SER A 1059 46.85 11.98 -3.90
CA SER A 1059 48.11 11.61 -3.22
C SER A 1059 48.96 10.69 -4.10
N SER A 1060 48.35 9.67 -4.71
CA SER A 1060 49.03 8.74 -5.62
C SER A 1060 49.60 9.45 -6.87
N LEU A 1061 48.85 10.38 -7.45
CA LEU A 1061 49.29 11.17 -8.61
C LEU A 1061 50.44 12.12 -8.26
N ASN A 1062 50.39 12.78 -7.10
CA ASN A 1062 51.49 13.64 -6.62
C ASN A 1062 52.77 12.81 -6.36
N ASN A 1063 52.63 11.62 -5.78
CA ASN A 1063 53.74 10.68 -5.58
C ASN A 1063 54.30 10.09 -6.89
N LEU A 1064 53.51 10.06 -7.97
CA LEU A 1064 53.96 9.68 -9.32
C LEU A 1064 54.64 10.85 -10.04
N ALA A 1065 54.16 12.09 -9.88
CA ALA A 1065 54.80 13.29 -10.40
C ALA A 1065 56.23 13.44 -9.88
N GLN A 1066 56.42 13.37 -8.56
CA GLN A 1066 57.75 13.42 -7.90
C GLN A 1066 58.75 12.35 -8.39
N LYS A 1067 58.26 11.27 -9.01
CA LYS A 1067 59.07 10.16 -9.51
C LYS A 1067 59.22 10.15 -11.04
N ASN A 1068 58.47 10.98 -11.77
CA ASN A 1068 58.48 10.98 -13.23
C ASN A 1068 58.20 12.38 -13.79
N PRO A 1069 59.21 13.06 -14.37
CA PRO A 1069 59.06 14.43 -14.85
C PRO A 1069 58.08 14.57 -16.02
N LYS A 1070 57.75 13.48 -16.74
CA LYS A 1070 56.67 13.52 -17.76
C LYS A 1070 55.28 13.61 -17.13
N VAL A 1071 55.10 13.04 -15.94
CA VAL A 1071 53.83 13.13 -15.18
C VAL A 1071 53.73 14.48 -14.48
N GLU A 1072 54.83 14.97 -13.91
CA GLU A 1072 54.91 16.32 -13.34
C GLU A 1072 54.56 17.40 -14.38
N ALA A 1073 55.24 17.41 -15.53
CA ALA A 1073 54.97 18.34 -16.62
C ALA A 1073 53.56 18.20 -17.22
N PHE A 1074 52.93 17.03 -17.11
CA PHE A 1074 51.54 16.84 -17.53
C PHE A 1074 50.52 17.40 -16.53
N LEU A 1075 50.80 17.36 -15.23
CA LEU A 1075 49.84 17.77 -14.19
C LEU A 1075 49.94 19.26 -13.82
N GLN A 1076 51.09 19.90 -14.09
CA GLN A 1076 51.44 21.26 -13.65
C GLN A 1076 50.42 22.34 -14.05
N ASP A 1077 49.79 22.22 -15.22
CA ASP A 1077 48.80 23.15 -15.78
C ASP A 1077 47.34 22.78 -15.45
N LYS A 1078 47.08 21.58 -14.90
CA LYS A 1078 45.73 20.97 -14.89
C LYS A 1078 44.96 21.08 -13.57
N ASN A 1079 45.57 21.62 -12.51
CA ASN A 1079 44.96 21.87 -11.19
C ASN A 1079 44.00 20.75 -10.75
N MET A 1080 44.58 19.60 -10.38
CA MET A 1080 43.82 18.38 -10.08
C MET A 1080 42.86 18.54 -8.88
N GLU A 1081 43.16 19.41 -7.92
CA GLU A 1081 42.30 19.66 -6.75
C GLU A 1081 40.96 20.32 -7.14
N LEU A 1082 40.97 21.21 -8.14
CA LEU A 1082 39.74 21.81 -8.65
C LEU A 1082 39.00 20.91 -9.65
N ASN A 1083 39.70 20.04 -10.37
CA ASN A 1083 39.12 19.28 -11.48
C ASN A 1083 38.71 17.84 -11.13
N LEU A 1084 39.49 17.10 -10.34
CA LEU A 1084 39.19 15.71 -9.96
C LEU A 1084 38.17 15.66 -8.80
N LYS A 1085 36.90 16.00 -9.09
CA LYS A 1085 35.83 16.02 -8.06
C LYS A 1085 35.28 14.64 -7.72
N LYS A 1086 35.54 13.63 -8.55
CA LYS A 1086 35.17 12.21 -8.36
C LYS A 1086 36.15 11.32 -9.11
N ALA A 1087 36.53 10.19 -8.51
CA ALA A 1087 37.28 9.12 -9.17
C ALA A 1087 36.46 7.83 -9.08
N HIS A 1088 36.31 7.10 -10.18
CA HIS A 1088 35.61 5.80 -10.17
C HIS A 1088 36.10 4.88 -11.28
N LEU A 1089 36.12 3.58 -11.00
CA LEU A 1089 36.37 2.52 -11.97
C LEU A 1089 35.03 1.97 -12.47
N THR A 1090 34.68 2.20 -13.73
CA THR A 1090 33.43 1.65 -14.29
C THR A 1090 33.53 0.12 -14.43
N LEU A 1091 32.56 -0.58 -13.86
CA LEU A 1091 32.43 -2.04 -13.93
C LEU A 1091 31.55 -2.46 -15.12
N ALA A 1092 30.38 -1.85 -15.28
CA ALA A 1092 29.55 -2.04 -16.47
C ALA A 1092 28.59 -0.87 -16.68
N HIS A 1093 28.48 -0.43 -17.95
CA HIS A 1093 27.50 0.56 -18.39
C HIS A 1093 26.33 -0.08 -19.15
N LYS A 1094 25.08 0.27 -18.79
CA LYS A 1094 23.82 -0.33 -19.30
C LYS A 1094 23.70 -0.26 -20.83
N LYS A 1095 24.08 0.89 -21.42
CA LYS A 1095 24.04 1.10 -22.89
C LYS A 1095 25.13 0.33 -23.66
N SER A 1096 26.10 -0.26 -22.97
CA SER A 1096 27.23 -0.98 -23.57
C SER A 1096 27.18 -2.49 -23.37
N HIS A 1097 26.63 -2.95 -22.23
CA HIS A 1097 26.65 -4.36 -21.82
C HIS A 1097 25.26 -4.91 -21.43
N GLY A 1098 24.19 -4.12 -21.58
CA GLY A 1098 22.84 -4.50 -21.16
C GLY A 1098 22.57 -4.30 -19.66
N VAL A 1099 21.31 -4.53 -19.25
CA VAL A 1099 20.86 -4.39 -17.85
C VAL A 1099 21.45 -5.48 -16.98
N THR A 1100 21.38 -6.74 -17.41
CA THR A 1100 21.89 -7.94 -16.72
C THR A 1100 23.33 -7.78 -16.26
N ALA A 1101 24.20 -7.25 -17.13
CA ALA A 1101 25.60 -7.01 -16.80
C ALA A 1101 25.76 -6.01 -15.64
N VAL A 1102 24.97 -4.92 -15.62
CA VAL A 1102 24.98 -3.94 -14.51
C VAL A 1102 24.38 -4.56 -13.25
N ALA A 1103 23.25 -5.25 -13.38
CA ALA A 1103 22.54 -5.89 -12.29
C ALA A 1103 23.39 -6.95 -11.55
N SER A 1104 24.27 -7.65 -12.26
CA SER A 1104 25.16 -8.69 -11.69
C SER A 1104 26.12 -8.19 -10.61
N TYR A 1105 26.36 -6.87 -10.51
CA TYR A 1105 27.15 -6.27 -9.42
C TYR A 1105 26.34 -5.98 -8.15
N GLY A 1106 25.02 -6.21 -8.16
CA GLY A 1106 24.14 -6.01 -7.00
C GLY A 1106 24.54 -6.86 -5.79
N LEU A 1107 25.21 -7.99 -6.02
CA LEU A 1107 25.81 -8.83 -4.98
C LEU A 1107 26.88 -8.10 -4.15
N PHE A 1108 27.63 -7.18 -4.78
CA PHE A 1108 28.74 -6.44 -4.19
C PHE A 1108 28.35 -5.02 -3.73
N LEU A 1109 27.09 -4.61 -3.92
CA LEU A 1109 26.63 -3.25 -3.63
C LEU A 1109 26.96 -2.83 -2.20
N ASN A 1110 27.50 -1.63 -2.05
CA ASN A 1110 27.98 -1.02 -0.80
C ASN A 1110 29.13 -1.78 -0.10
N GLN A 1111 29.75 -2.79 -0.74
CA GLN A 1111 30.96 -3.45 -0.24
C GLN A 1111 32.23 -2.77 -0.75
N LYS A 1112 33.32 -2.90 0.01
CA LYS A 1112 34.64 -2.38 -0.35
C LYS A 1112 35.43 -3.40 -1.19
N VAL A 1113 35.94 -2.96 -2.33
CA VAL A 1113 36.76 -3.73 -3.26
C VAL A 1113 38.15 -3.08 -3.33
N PRO A 1114 39.25 -3.84 -3.19
CA PRO A 1114 40.58 -3.34 -3.49
C PRO A 1114 40.76 -3.20 -5.01
N VAL A 1115 41.35 -2.09 -5.46
CA VAL A 1115 41.65 -1.79 -6.86
C VAL A 1115 43.15 -1.53 -7.01
N GLU A 1116 43.81 -2.35 -7.82
CA GLU A 1116 45.22 -2.19 -8.19
C GLU A 1116 45.34 -1.20 -9.36
N LEU A 1117 46.12 -0.13 -9.16
CA LEU A 1117 46.47 0.84 -10.19
C LEU A 1117 47.86 0.50 -10.73
N THR A 1118 47.94 0.25 -12.04
CA THR A 1118 49.09 -0.43 -12.68
C THR A 1118 49.80 0.39 -13.75
N ALA A 1119 49.12 1.36 -14.37
CA ALA A 1119 49.74 2.35 -15.25
C ALA A 1119 48.93 3.65 -15.26
N LEU A 1120 49.55 4.76 -15.66
CA LEU A 1120 48.91 6.03 -16.02
C LEU A 1120 49.08 6.24 -17.54
N LEU A 1121 47.98 6.45 -18.25
CA LEU A 1121 47.97 6.79 -19.68
C LEU A 1121 47.41 8.19 -19.87
N PHE A 1122 48.06 9.00 -20.72
CA PHE A 1122 47.63 10.38 -20.97
C PHE A 1122 47.99 10.93 -22.36
N THR A 1123 47.24 11.94 -22.78
CA THR A 1123 47.44 12.80 -23.97
C THR A 1123 47.31 14.28 -23.57
N ASP A 1124 47.41 15.20 -24.52
CA ASP A 1124 47.04 16.62 -24.34
C ASP A 1124 45.59 16.83 -23.87
N LYS A 1125 44.69 15.89 -24.17
CA LYS A 1125 43.23 16.03 -24.02
C LYS A 1125 42.57 15.15 -22.96
N MET A 1126 43.22 14.08 -22.49
CA MET A 1126 42.63 13.17 -21.50
C MET A 1126 43.69 12.35 -20.78
N ALA A 1127 43.38 11.91 -19.55
CA ALA A 1127 44.23 11.00 -18.79
C ALA A 1127 43.40 10.02 -17.95
N ALA A 1128 43.89 8.79 -17.83
CA ALA A 1128 43.28 7.73 -17.03
C ALA A 1128 44.30 6.74 -16.46
N LEU A 1129 44.00 6.20 -15.28
CA LEU A 1129 44.78 5.14 -14.62
C LEU A 1129 44.25 3.76 -15.03
N GLU A 1130 45.14 2.89 -15.52
CA GLU A 1130 44.87 1.48 -15.81
C GLU A 1130 44.68 0.70 -14.50
N ALA A 1131 43.49 0.12 -14.31
CA ALA A 1131 43.04 -0.36 -13.01
C ALA A 1131 42.51 -1.79 -13.06
N LYS A 1132 42.78 -2.59 -12.02
CA LYS A 1132 42.32 -3.98 -11.89
C LYS A 1132 41.56 -4.14 -10.57
N PRO A 1133 40.25 -4.47 -10.61
CA PRO A 1133 39.51 -4.79 -9.40
C PRO A 1133 39.90 -6.18 -8.88
N GLY A 1134 40.01 -6.29 -7.55
CA GLY A 1134 40.33 -7.53 -6.85
C GLY A 1134 39.10 -8.37 -6.50
N SER A 1135 39.07 -8.93 -5.29
CA SER A 1135 38.01 -9.83 -4.80
C SER A 1135 37.44 -9.38 -3.45
N VAL A 1136 36.21 -9.82 -3.18
CA VAL A 1136 35.51 -9.67 -1.89
C VAL A 1136 34.89 -11.02 -1.54
N ASP A 1137 35.03 -11.47 -0.29
CA ASP A 1137 34.53 -12.75 0.22
C ASP A 1137 34.92 -13.99 -0.63
N GLY A 1138 36.02 -13.88 -1.39
CA GLY A 1138 36.51 -14.90 -2.34
C GLY A 1138 35.97 -14.77 -3.77
N GLU A 1139 34.88 -14.03 -4.02
CA GLU A 1139 34.41 -13.74 -5.38
C GLU A 1139 35.23 -12.61 -6.03
N LYS A 1140 35.67 -12.82 -7.28
CA LYS A 1140 36.46 -11.84 -8.03
C LYS A 1140 35.55 -10.83 -8.74
N VAL A 1141 35.74 -9.55 -8.44
CA VAL A 1141 35.06 -8.45 -9.14
C VAL A 1141 35.79 -8.20 -10.47
N VAL A 1142 35.08 -8.37 -11.59
CA VAL A 1142 35.65 -8.21 -12.94
C VAL A 1142 34.84 -7.16 -13.69
N SER A 1143 35.47 -6.13 -14.25
CA SER A 1143 34.80 -5.15 -15.14
C SER A 1143 34.49 -5.77 -16.51
N LYS A 1144 33.39 -5.35 -17.14
CA LYS A 1144 33.02 -5.72 -18.52
C LYS A 1144 33.70 -4.84 -19.57
N ASN A 1145 34.28 -3.71 -19.18
CA ASN A 1145 35.08 -2.87 -20.09
C ASN A 1145 36.34 -3.66 -20.52
N GLN A 1146 36.65 -3.68 -21.82
CA GLN A 1146 37.87 -4.32 -22.34
C GLN A 1146 39.15 -3.75 -21.71
N TRP A 1147 39.16 -2.45 -21.43
CA TRP A 1147 40.20 -1.76 -20.68
C TRP A 1147 39.61 -1.09 -19.44
N PRO A 1148 39.69 -1.72 -18.25
CA PRO A 1148 39.18 -1.12 -17.02
C PRO A 1148 40.13 -0.01 -16.54
N HIS A 1149 39.59 1.19 -16.35
CA HIS A 1149 40.37 2.39 -16.02
C HIS A 1149 39.58 3.36 -15.14
N VAL A 1150 40.32 4.27 -14.51
CA VAL A 1150 39.80 5.41 -13.76
C VAL A 1150 40.19 6.69 -14.52
N THR A 1151 39.24 7.34 -15.17
CA THR A 1151 39.49 8.65 -15.81
C THR A 1151 39.79 9.70 -14.74
N ILE A 1152 40.95 10.35 -14.84
CA ILE A 1152 41.38 11.36 -13.86
C ILE A 1152 41.21 12.80 -14.39
N TRP A 1153 41.30 13.00 -15.71
CA TRP A 1153 41.18 14.32 -16.31
C TRP A 1153 40.75 14.24 -17.78
N THR A 1154 40.02 15.27 -18.23
CA THR A 1154 39.62 15.52 -19.61
C THR A 1154 39.66 17.01 -19.88
N GLY A 1155 40.14 17.41 -21.07
CA GLY A 1155 40.10 18.79 -21.55
C GLY A 1155 38.67 19.29 -21.80
N GLU A 1156 38.54 20.60 -22.05
CA GLU A 1156 37.24 21.21 -22.28
C GLU A 1156 36.54 20.62 -23.52
N GLY A 1157 35.26 20.27 -23.38
CA GLY A 1157 34.46 19.62 -24.42
C GLY A 1157 34.69 18.11 -24.61
N VAL A 1158 35.75 17.53 -24.04
CA VAL A 1158 36.06 16.09 -24.14
C VAL A 1158 35.24 15.27 -23.15
N ALA A 1159 34.59 14.21 -23.61
CA ALA A 1159 33.78 13.35 -22.75
C ALA A 1159 34.65 12.29 -22.04
N PRO A 1160 34.46 12.00 -20.73
CA PRO A 1160 35.20 10.94 -20.02
C PRO A 1160 35.12 9.54 -20.64
N LYS A 1161 34.14 9.28 -21.51
CA LYS A 1161 34.05 8.04 -22.30
C LYS A 1161 35.22 7.90 -23.28
N GLU A 1162 35.76 8.99 -23.82
CA GLU A 1162 36.82 8.96 -24.84
C GLU A 1162 38.13 8.37 -24.29
N ALA A 1163 38.33 8.39 -22.96
CA ALA A 1163 39.46 7.72 -22.30
C ALA A 1163 39.58 6.22 -22.63
N ASN A 1164 38.49 5.55 -23.03
CA ASN A 1164 38.53 4.17 -23.53
C ASN A 1164 39.46 3.98 -24.75
N ALA A 1165 39.76 5.04 -25.50
CA ALA A 1165 40.67 5.00 -26.66
C ALA A 1165 42.16 5.14 -26.30
N LEU A 1166 42.51 5.48 -25.04
CA LEU A 1166 43.91 5.69 -24.63
C LEU A 1166 44.86 4.51 -24.94
N PRO A 1167 44.48 3.22 -24.81
CA PRO A 1167 45.33 2.11 -25.21
C PRO A 1167 45.60 2.05 -26.72
N GLN A 1168 44.58 2.37 -27.54
CA GLN A 1168 44.73 2.44 -28.99
C GLN A 1168 45.63 3.61 -29.37
N LEU A 1169 45.38 4.81 -28.82
CA LEU A 1169 46.22 5.99 -29.03
C LEU A 1169 47.67 5.75 -28.59
N PHE A 1170 47.90 4.98 -27.53
CA PHE A 1170 49.25 4.55 -27.14
C PHE A 1170 49.89 3.62 -28.19
N SER A 1171 49.15 2.65 -28.73
CA SER A 1171 49.66 1.77 -29.82
C SER A 1171 49.91 2.51 -31.15
N GLU A 1172 49.23 3.63 -31.37
CA GLU A 1172 49.44 4.54 -32.52
C GLU A 1172 50.56 5.57 -32.28
N GLY A 1173 51.17 5.60 -31.08
CA GLY A 1173 52.20 6.58 -30.70
C GLY A 1173 51.66 7.96 -30.28
N ASN A 1174 50.33 8.12 -30.23
CA ASN A 1174 49.62 9.37 -29.94
C ASN A 1174 49.38 9.62 -28.43
N ALA A 1175 49.74 8.69 -27.54
CA ALA A 1175 49.60 8.82 -26.09
C ALA A 1175 50.86 8.35 -25.34
N THR A 1176 51.03 8.82 -24.09
CA THR A 1176 52.10 8.36 -23.18
C THR A 1176 51.56 7.36 -22.17
N ARG A 1177 52.28 6.26 -21.94
CA ARG A 1177 52.07 5.28 -20.85
C ARG A 1177 53.21 5.40 -19.84
N VAL A 1178 52.88 5.41 -18.56
CA VAL A 1178 53.81 5.34 -17.42
C VAL A 1178 53.39 4.20 -16.51
N GLU A 1179 54.27 3.24 -16.25
CA GLU A 1179 53.94 2.07 -15.44
C GLU A 1179 54.16 2.32 -13.95
N ILE A 1180 53.36 1.66 -13.11
CA ILE A 1180 53.33 1.83 -11.66
C ILE A 1180 53.83 0.53 -11.02
N SER A 1181 55.07 0.55 -10.51
CA SER A 1181 55.71 -0.62 -9.88
C SER A 1181 56.35 -0.23 -8.54
N PRO A 1182 55.98 -0.89 -7.42
CA PRO A 1182 54.87 -1.82 -7.29
C PRO A 1182 53.51 -1.14 -7.55
N PRO A 1183 52.45 -1.87 -7.97
CA PRO A 1183 51.11 -1.32 -8.14
C PRO A 1183 50.57 -0.66 -6.88
N ILE A 1184 49.80 0.41 -7.04
CA ILE A 1184 49.17 1.12 -5.92
C ILE A 1184 47.78 0.52 -5.67
N ILE A 1185 47.49 0.10 -4.44
CA ILE A 1185 46.19 -0.49 -4.08
C ILE A 1185 45.37 0.55 -3.32
N ILE A 1186 44.18 0.87 -3.84
CA ILE A 1186 43.19 1.76 -3.20
C ILE A 1186 41.90 0.99 -2.96
N SER A 1187 41.25 1.19 -1.81
CA SER A 1187 39.97 0.56 -1.48
C SER A 1187 38.80 1.48 -1.85
N GLY A 1188 37.91 1.02 -2.73
CA GLY A 1188 36.71 1.77 -3.14
C GLY A 1188 35.42 0.98 -2.92
N THR A 1189 34.28 1.67 -2.92
CA THR A 1189 32.96 1.06 -2.67
C THR A 1189 32.23 0.79 -3.98
N VAL A 1190 31.60 -0.37 -4.15
CA VAL A 1190 30.72 -0.63 -5.32
C VAL A 1190 29.40 0.12 -5.16
N GLU A 1191 29.07 0.94 -6.14
CA GLU A 1191 27.89 1.81 -6.17
C GLU A 1191 27.19 1.75 -7.54
N PHE A 1192 25.87 2.03 -7.53
CA PHE A 1192 25.07 2.23 -8.74
C PHE A 1192 24.83 3.74 -8.99
N TYR A 1193 24.94 4.15 -10.26
CA TYR A 1193 24.99 5.55 -10.68
C TYR A 1193 23.81 5.98 -11.54
#